data_AF-A0A2V9GBR7-F1
#
_entry.id   AF-A0A2V9GBR7-F1
#
_cell.length_a   1.000
_cell.length_b   1.000
_cell.length_c   1.000
_cell.angle_alpha   90.00
_cell.angle_beta   90.00
_cell.angle_gamma   90.00
#
_symmetry.space_group_name_H-M   'P 1'
#
loop_
_entity.id
_entity.type
_entity.pdbx_description
1 polymer ?
#
loop_
_entity_poly.entity_id
_entity_poly.type
_entity_poly.pdbx_seq_one_letter_code
_entity_poly.pdbx_strand_id
1 'polypeptide(L)'
;MFRLGNLLTRFWNVFRKRRLEQDLNSELQTHLDLLTEENIRRGMNPKEATHAARREFGGVEQTKQRYRQGRGLTWIDSLFEDVRFAFRMLSKRPGFTLVAVATLALGIGANTAIFTVVHSVLLQQLPFSKADRLAIVWSIYGNEGRAPASGPELMTIRERSRLFEDLGGIWAQSGALTGAGEPEQVKLGMVTANFLGILGRSPQLGRLFVPGEEGPGAPFVAILSDGLWRRRYGADPRLIGRAVRLNGQPTTIVGVMPPGFKIIFPEGSSVPPEMDVFVPFRSDLASDPPDQSYLRVVGRLRGGVTIPQAQQEIETIARYLRSQFTTFVEPPLALQVVPLHGDLVRNIRPALLALFGGTGLVLLIACANVANLLLSRANERTREITLRTAMGAGRGRLIRQLLTESVLLFCCGAAAAISFGWGALRLLLAMQPKEMERLPSIQMDAPVFAFTFAVAIVGGLLFGLAPALGAGEIDLARSLKEVRQTSSPASRRHRHVLVSAEVALGFILLIGAGLMLQTFRKLLQVNPGFVPANVLTFRVSVPWEKYNNSAEAVQFLRRLKDNLAGLPGVEAVGIVSHLPFDDTLPNWYSFFWPEGAPRDQQNTIMADHRSILPGYFESMGVTLLSGRDFDEHDVEQNFHLVIIDDTVAEQAWPGQQAVGKRLNIESGNPHSVWSSTCSITP
;
A
#
# COMPACT_ATOMS: atom_id res chain seq x y z
N MET A 1 -9.61 -33.63 -19.94
CA MET A 1 -10.74 -32.95 -20.61
C MET A 1 -12.11 -33.65 -20.41
N PHE A 2 -12.18 -34.97 -20.26
CA PHE A 2 -13.45 -35.73 -20.09
C PHE A 2 -14.23 -35.50 -18.78
N ARG A 3 -13.63 -34.92 -17.72
CA ARG A 3 -14.33 -34.65 -16.44
C ARG A 3 -15.11 -33.33 -16.40
N LEU A 4 -14.75 -32.33 -17.21
CA LEU A 4 -15.48 -31.05 -17.28
C LEU A 4 -16.78 -31.15 -18.09
N GLY A 5 -16.78 -31.92 -19.19
CA GLY A 5 -17.97 -32.13 -20.02
C GLY A 5 -19.13 -32.77 -19.25
N ASN A 6 -18.83 -33.71 -18.35
CA ASN A 6 -19.83 -34.35 -17.48
C ASN A 6 -20.38 -33.41 -16.39
N LEU A 7 -19.61 -32.42 -15.93
CA LEU A 7 -20.09 -31.41 -14.98
C LEU A 7 -20.99 -30.37 -15.66
N LEU A 8 -20.64 -29.96 -16.89
CA LEU A 8 -21.42 -29.01 -17.69
C LEU A 8 -22.74 -29.60 -18.18
N THR A 9 -22.77 -30.86 -18.62
CA THR A 9 -24.02 -31.57 -18.96
C THR A 9 -24.88 -31.82 -17.73
N ARG A 10 -24.29 -32.12 -16.57
CA ARG A 10 -25.00 -32.21 -15.28
C ARG A 10 -25.61 -30.87 -14.86
N PHE A 11 -24.90 -29.75 -15.07
CA PHE A 11 -25.39 -28.41 -14.77
C PHE A 11 -26.55 -27.99 -15.69
N TRP A 12 -26.44 -28.25 -17.01
CA TRP A 12 -27.51 -27.97 -17.98
C TRP A 12 -28.75 -28.84 -17.82
N ASN A 13 -28.59 -30.07 -17.33
CA ASN A 13 -29.71 -30.99 -17.10
C ASN A 13 -30.59 -30.58 -15.90
N VAL A 14 -30.11 -29.74 -14.98
CA VAL A 14 -30.92 -29.12 -13.91
C VAL A 14 -32.03 -28.22 -14.51
N PHE A 15 -31.72 -27.50 -15.59
CA PHE A 15 -32.69 -26.65 -16.29
C PHE A 15 -33.66 -27.44 -17.22
N ARG A 16 -33.41 -28.74 -17.47
CA ARG A 16 -34.25 -29.63 -18.30
C ARG A 16 -35.02 -30.69 -17.51
N LYS A 17 -35.20 -30.48 -16.20
CA LYS A 17 -35.83 -31.43 -15.27
C LYS A 17 -37.17 -31.99 -15.75
N ARG A 18 -38.08 -31.11 -16.23
CA ARG A 18 -39.40 -31.53 -16.74
C ARG A 18 -39.32 -32.48 -17.93
N ARG A 19 -38.39 -32.22 -18.86
CA ARG A 19 -38.23 -33.01 -20.08
C ARG A 19 -37.64 -34.39 -19.77
N LEU A 20 -36.62 -34.44 -18.92
CA LEU A 20 -36.01 -35.70 -18.46
C LEU A 20 -36.95 -36.55 -17.59
N GLU A 21 -37.84 -35.95 -16.81
CA GLU A 21 -38.88 -36.69 -16.07
C GLU A 21 -40.00 -37.18 -17.01
N GLN A 22 -40.33 -36.43 -18.05
CA GLN A 22 -41.25 -36.87 -19.10
C GLN A 22 -40.68 -38.04 -19.89
N ASP A 23 -39.40 -37.96 -20.29
CA ASP A 23 -38.72 -39.02 -21.04
C ASP A 23 -38.61 -40.32 -20.20
N LEU A 24 -38.27 -40.20 -18.91
CA LEU A 24 -38.21 -41.35 -18.01
C LEU A 24 -39.61 -41.95 -17.76
N ASN A 25 -40.64 -41.11 -17.60
CA ASN A 25 -42.01 -41.60 -17.47
C ASN A 25 -42.48 -42.27 -18.76
N SER A 26 -42.15 -41.73 -19.94
CA SER A 26 -42.52 -42.36 -21.21
C SER A 26 -41.81 -43.69 -21.39
N GLU A 27 -40.51 -43.78 -21.08
CA GLU A 27 -39.74 -45.01 -21.19
C GLU A 27 -40.27 -46.12 -20.25
N LEU A 28 -40.60 -45.77 -19.01
CA LEU A 28 -41.23 -46.68 -18.05
C LEU A 28 -42.65 -47.10 -18.48
N GLN A 29 -43.42 -46.19 -19.07
CA GLN A 29 -44.75 -46.48 -19.61
C GLN A 29 -44.64 -47.45 -20.79
N THR A 30 -43.73 -47.20 -21.74
CA THR A 30 -43.48 -48.09 -22.88
C THR A 30 -43.09 -49.50 -22.44
N HIS A 31 -42.28 -49.61 -21.38
CA HIS A 31 -41.88 -50.92 -20.84
C HIS A 31 -43.05 -51.67 -20.19
N LEU A 32 -43.93 -50.95 -19.50
CA LEU A 32 -45.16 -51.53 -18.95
C LEU A 32 -46.16 -51.92 -20.04
N ASP A 33 -46.28 -51.12 -21.09
CA ASP A 33 -47.17 -51.38 -22.21
C ASP A 33 -46.70 -52.61 -23.00
N LEU A 34 -45.39 -52.75 -23.25
CA LEU A 34 -44.79 -53.93 -23.85
C LEU A 34 -45.02 -55.21 -23.03
N LEU A 35 -44.81 -55.16 -21.71
CA LEU A 35 -45.09 -56.29 -20.81
C LEU A 35 -46.58 -56.62 -20.75
N THR A 36 -47.45 -55.62 -20.86
CA THR A 36 -48.90 -55.81 -20.91
C THR A 36 -49.30 -56.50 -22.22
N GLU A 37 -48.76 -56.05 -23.35
CA GLU A 37 -49.03 -56.62 -24.67
C GLU A 37 -48.50 -58.07 -24.79
N GLU A 38 -47.33 -58.34 -24.23
CA GLU A 38 -46.77 -59.70 -24.18
C GLU A 38 -47.64 -60.64 -23.34
N ASN A 39 -48.15 -60.17 -22.20
CA ASN A 39 -49.07 -60.94 -21.36
C ASN A 39 -50.44 -61.18 -22.04
N ILE A 40 -50.93 -60.22 -22.85
CA ILE A 40 -52.12 -60.42 -23.68
C ILE A 40 -51.86 -61.47 -24.77
N ARG A 41 -50.69 -61.43 -25.45
CA ARG A 41 -50.30 -62.44 -26.45
C ARG A 41 -50.15 -63.85 -25.86
N ARG A 42 -49.83 -63.95 -24.58
CA ARG A 42 -49.80 -65.21 -23.81
C ARG A 42 -51.20 -65.69 -23.36
N GLY A 43 -52.26 -65.00 -23.77
CA GLY A 43 -53.65 -65.43 -23.57
C GLY A 43 -54.35 -64.84 -22.34
N MET A 44 -53.75 -63.86 -21.67
CA MET A 44 -54.40 -63.20 -20.52
C MET A 44 -55.44 -62.16 -20.96
N ASN A 45 -56.51 -62.02 -20.17
CA ASN A 45 -57.47 -60.93 -20.32
C ASN A 45 -56.73 -59.57 -20.13
N PRO A 46 -57.02 -58.53 -20.94
CA PRO A 46 -56.40 -57.21 -20.84
C PRO A 46 -56.25 -56.65 -19.43
N LYS A 47 -57.26 -56.81 -18.56
CA LYS A 47 -57.17 -56.31 -17.17
C LYS A 47 -56.16 -57.09 -16.33
N GLU A 48 -56.13 -58.41 -16.49
CA GLU A 48 -55.19 -59.30 -15.79
C GLU A 48 -53.76 -59.09 -16.28
N ALA A 49 -53.58 -58.87 -17.59
CA ALA A 49 -52.28 -58.58 -18.20
C ALA A 49 -51.66 -57.29 -17.65
N THR A 50 -52.43 -56.21 -17.49
CA THR A 50 -51.92 -54.97 -16.84
C THR A 50 -51.51 -55.19 -15.39
N HIS A 51 -52.25 -56.02 -14.64
CA HIS A 51 -51.93 -56.31 -13.25
C HIS A 51 -50.73 -57.26 -13.11
N ALA A 52 -50.55 -58.20 -14.05
CA ALA A 52 -49.37 -59.05 -14.14
C ALA A 52 -48.13 -58.23 -14.49
N ALA A 53 -48.20 -57.37 -15.53
CA ALA A 53 -47.10 -56.49 -15.94
C ALA A 53 -46.64 -55.55 -14.80
N ARG A 54 -47.57 -54.98 -14.03
CA ARG A 54 -47.23 -54.15 -12.86
C ARG A 54 -46.55 -54.91 -11.72
N ARG A 55 -46.91 -56.19 -11.52
CA ARG A 55 -46.27 -57.06 -10.51
C ARG A 55 -44.89 -57.50 -10.97
N GLU A 56 -44.74 -57.88 -12.24
CA GLU A 56 -43.49 -58.31 -12.87
C GLU A 56 -42.47 -57.17 -12.94
N PHE A 57 -42.93 -55.93 -13.20
CA PHE A 57 -42.06 -54.74 -13.20
C PHE A 57 -41.48 -54.39 -11.82
N GLY A 58 -41.99 -54.97 -10.73
CA GLY A 58 -41.37 -54.85 -9.40
C GLY A 58 -41.51 -53.48 -8.71
N GLY A 59 -42.46 -52.65 -9.14
CA GLY A 59 -42.78 -51.36 -8.50
C GLY A 59 -42.15 -50.15 -9.21
N VAL A 60 -42.96 -49.48 -10.03
CA VAL A 60 -42.57 -48.35 -10.88
C VAL A 60 -41.91 -47.21 -10.09
N GLU A 61 -42.44 -46.88 -8.92
CA GLU A 61 -41.89 -45.79 -8.10
C GLU A 61 -40.56 -46.16 -7.45
N GLN A 62 -40.32 -47.43 -7.10
CA GLN A 62 -39.02 -47.87 -6.57
C GLN A 62 -37.93 -47.81 -7.64
N THR A 63 -38.27 -48.18 -8.88
CA THR A 63 -37.36 -48.08 -10.04
C THR A 63 -37.04 -46.61 -10.37
N LYS A 64 -38.04 -45.72 -10.35
CA LYS A 64 -37.79 -44.26 -10.45
C LYS A 64 -36.89 -43.76 -9.32
N GLN A 65 -37.08 -44.24 -8.09
CA GLN A 65 -36.26 -43.84 -6.93
C GLN A 65 -34.79 -44.28 -7.11
N ARG A 66 -34.54 -45.51 -7.54
CA ARG A 66 -33.18 -46.02 -7.83
C ARG A 66 -32.50 -45.26 -8.97
N TYR A 67 -33.26 -44.96 -10.03
CA TYR A 67 -32.75 -44.20 -11.17
C TYR A 67 -32.42 -42.74 -10.80
N ARG A 68 -33.22 -42.14 -9.90
CA ARG A 68 -32.94 -40.82 -9.30
C ARG A 68 -31.69 -40.82 -8.42
N GLN A 69 -31.48 -41.87 -7.62
CA GLN A 69 -30.30 -42.00 -6.75
C GLN A 69 -28.99 -42.22 -7.53
N GLY A 70 -29.00 -42.99 -8.62
CA GLY A 70 -27.81 -43.26 -9.45
C GLY A 70 -27.30 -42.06 -10.28
N ARG A 71 -28.13 -41.04 -10.50
CA ARG A 71 -27.82 -39.91 -11.41
C ARG A 71 -26.92 -38.81 -10.80
N GLY A 72 -26.68 -38.79 -9.50
CA GLY A 72 -25.88 -37.74 -8.82
C GLY A 72 -26.47 -36.32 -8.84
N LEU A 73 -27.55 -36.10 -9.59
CA LEU A 73 -28.32 -34.84 -9.73
C LEU A 73 -29.09 -34.44 -8.46
N THR A 74 -29.33 -35.39 -7.54
CA THR A 74 -30.04 -35.16 -6.28
C THR A 74 -29.33 -34.18 -5.35
N TRP A 75 -28.00 -34.09 -5.41
CA TRP A 75 -27.24 -33.16 -4.56
C TRP A 75 -27.49 -31.69 -4.96
N ILE A 76 -27.46 -31.35 -6.25
CA ILE A 76 -27.64 -29.96 -6.71
C ILE A 76 -29.10 -29.50 -6.51
N ASP A 77 -30.06 -30.34 -6.87
CA ASP A 77 -31.48 -30.05 -6.66
C ASP A 77 -31.78 -29.83 -5.17
N SER A 78 -31.23 -30.68 -4.32
CA SER A 78 -31.44 -30.58 -2.88
C SER A 78 -30.67 -29.41 -2.25
N LEU A 79 -29.56 -28.96 -2.84
CA LEU A 79 -28.90 -27.70 -2.45
C LEU A 79 -29.78 -26.49 -2.75
N PHE A 80 -30.42 -26.44 -3.92
CA PHE A 80 -31.31 -25.33 -4.28
C PHE A 80 -32.54 -25.27 -3.38
N GLU A 81 -33.12 -26.43 -3.05
CA GLU A 81 -34.16 -26.56 -2.04
C GLU A 81 -33.70 -26.04 -0.67
N ASP A 82 -32.48 -26.42 -0.24
CA ASP A 82 -31.92 -26.02 1.04
C ASP A 82 -31.65 -24.50 1.07
N VAL A 83 -31.20 -23.88 -0.03
CA VAL A 83 -31.01 -22.42 -0.16
C VAL A 83 -32.34 -21.68 -0.11
N ARG A 84 -33.34 -22.12 -0.88
CA ARG A 84 -34.69 -21.52 -0.87
C ARG A 84 -35.32 -21.62 0.51
N PHE A 85 -35.15 -22.77 1.16
CA PHE A 85 -35.58 -22.97 2.54
C PHE A 85 -34.86 -22.03 3.50
N ALA A 86 -33.53 -21.93 3.41
CA ALA A 86 -32.72 -21.04 4.24
C ALA A 86 -33.17 -19.58 4.12
N PHE A 87 -33.37 -19.09 2.90
CA PHE A 87 -33.86 -17.74 2.66
C PHE A 87 -35.23 -17.49 3.31
N ARG A 88 -36.15 -18.45 3.18
CA ARG A 88 -37.48 -18.37 3.82
C ARG A 88 -37.37 -18.36 5.34
N MET A 89 -36.45 -19.14 5.92
CA MET A 89 -36.24 -19.20 7.36
C MET A 89 -35.56 -17.96 7.94
N LEU A 90 -34.71 -17.29 7.18
CA LEU A 90 -34.14 -15.99 7.54
C LEU A 90 -35.24 -14.91 7.52
N SER A 91 -36.05 -14.88 6.46
CA SER A 91 -37.14 -13.90 6.30
C SER A 91 -38.22 -14.00 7.40
N LYS A 92 -38.46 -15.19 7.95
CA LYS A 92 -39.43 -15.40 9.05
C LYS A 92 -38.97 -14.87 10.41
N ARG A 93 -37.69 -14.54 10.58
CA ARG A 93 -37.12 -14.08 11.86
C ARG A 93 -36.25 -12.84 11.62
N PRO A 94 -36.87 -11.71 11.23
CA PRO A 94 -36.13 -10.53 10.76
C PRO A 94 -35.21 -9.94 11.82
N GLY A 95 -35.59 -9.92 13.10
CA GLY A 95 -34.73 -9.39 14.17
C GLY A 95 -33.40 -10.13 14.33
N PHE A 96 -33.44 -11.47 14.37
CA PHE A 96 -32.23 -12.30 14.40
C PHE A 96 -31.37 -12.07 13.16
N THR A 97 -31.98 -12.10 11.98
CA THR A 97 -31.26 -11.96 10.72
C THR A 97 -30.62 -10.58 10.61
N LEU A 98 -31.32 -9.52 11.03
CA LEU A 98 -30.80 -8.16 11.02
C LEU A 98 -29.57 -8.03 11.93
N VAL A 99 -29.65 -8.49 13.18
CA VAL A 99 -28.53 -8.43 14.13
C VAL A 99 -27.34 -9.24 13.61
N ALA A 100 -27.57 -10.47 13.16
CA ALA A 100 -26.49 -11.31 12.64
C ALA A 100 -25.85 -10.73 11.38
N VAL A 101 -26.65 -10.22 10.42
CA VAL A 101 -26.14 -9.58 9.21
C VAL A 101 -25.40 -8.29 9.54
N ALA A 102 -25.87 -7.46 10.48
CA ALA A 102 -25.19 -6.24 10.90
C ALA A 102 -23.83 -6.54 11.56
N THR A 103 -23.78 -7.50 12.47
CA THR A 103 -22.54 -7.94 13.12
C THR A 103 -21.53 -8.48 12.11
N LEU A 104 -21.99 -9.34 11.18
CA LEU A 104 -21.14 -9.86 10.11
C LEU A 104 -20.71 -8.76 9.14
N ALA A 105 -21.59 -7.83 8.80
CA ALA A 105 -21.28 -6.73 7.89
C ALA A 105 -20.17 -5.84 8.45
N LEU A 106 -20.19 -5.57 9.77
CA LEU A 106 -19.12 -4.81 10.43
C LEU A 106 -17.79 -5.59 10.44
N GLY A 107 -17.79 -6.85 10.87
CA GLY A 107 -16.57 -7.66 10.93
C GLY A 107 -15.97 -7.94 9.54
N ILE A 108 -16.79 -8.39 8.60
CA ILE A 108 -16.37 -8.67 7.21
C ILE A 108 -16.01 -7.36 6.51
N GLY A 109 -16.75 -6.28 6.74
CA GLY A 109 -16.52 -4.97 6.13
C GLY A 109 -15.20 -4.35 6.56
N ALA A 110 -14.91 -4.31 7.87
CA ALA A 110 -13.65 -3.79 8.38
C ALA A 110 -12.45 -4.60 7.83
N ASN A 111 -12.55 -5.93 7.87
CA ASN A 111 -11.49 -6.81 7.34
C ASN A 111 -11.31 -6.68 5.82
N THR A 112 -12.41 -6.51 5.08
CA THR A 112 -12.38 -6.26 3.62
C THR A 112 -11.77 -4.90 3.29
N ALA A 113 -12.08 -3.85 4.06
CA ALA A 113 -11.54 -2.52 3.87
C ALA A 113 -10.01 -2.51 4.05
N ILE A 114 -9.51 -3.08 5.16
CA ILE A 114 -8.07 -3.18 5.39
C ILE A 114 -7.41 -4.11 4.37
N PHE A 115 -8.04 -5.22 3.98
CA PHE A 115 -7.53 -6.06 2.90
C PHE A 115 -7.41 -5.30 1.57
N THR A 116 -8.36 -4.42 1.26
CA THR A 116 -8.32 -3.58 0.06
C THR A 116 -7.09 -2.67 0.08
N VAL A 117 -6.82 -2.01 1.22
CA VAL A 117 -5.62 -1.18 1.38
C VAL A 117 -4.35 -2.02 1.30
N VAL A 118 -4.29 -3.14 2.00
CA VAL A 118 -3.15 -4.08 1.95
C VAL A 118 -2.91 -4.58 0.54
N HIS A 119 -3.96 -4.93 -0.19
CA HIS A 119 -3.85 -5.40 -1.57
C HIS A 119 -3.36 -4.28 -2.50
N SER A 120 -3.99 -3.10 -2.47
CA SER A 120 -3.63 -1.97 -3.33
C SER A 120 -2.25 -1.38 -3.02
N VAL A 121 -1.82 -1.42 -1.77
CA VAL A 121 -0.54 -0.81 -1.35
C VAL A 121 0.60 -1.83 -1.32
N LEU A 122 0.38 -3.02 -0.72
CA LEU A 122 1.45 -4.01 -0.53
C LEU A 122 1.58 -5.01 -1.68
N LEU A 123 0.48 -5.35 -2.38
CA LEU A 123 0.46 -6.46 -3.35
C LEU A 123 0.34 -6.00 -4.80
N GLN A 124 -0.29 -4.85 -5.06
CA GLN A 124 -0.47 -4.33 -6.40
C GLN A 124 0.88 -3.88 -6.98
N GLN A 125 1.18 -4.35 -8.19
CA GLN A 125 2.39 -3.96 -8.89
C GLN A 125 2.33 -2.48 -9.29
N LEU A 126 3.47 -1.80 -9.18
CA LEU A 126 3.61 -0.41 -9.61
C LEU A 126 3.19 -0.26 -11.10
N PRO A 127 2.67 0.90 -11.52
CA PRO A 127 2.18 1.13 -12.88
C PRO A 127 3.31 1.23 -13.94
N PHE A 128 4.51 0.75 -13.63
CA PHE A 128 5.66 0.73 -14.53
C PHE A 128 5.74 -0.60 -15.27
N SER A 129 6.17 -0.57 -16.53
CA SER A 129 6.40 -1.80 -17.29
C SER A 129 7.52 -2.61 -16.63
N LYS A 130 7.26 -3.88 -16.30
CA LYS A 130 8.20 -4.81 -15.64
C LYS A 130 8.73 -4.24 -14.31
N ALA A 131 7.82 -3.69 -13.50
CA ALA A 131 8.13 -3.05 -12.22
C ALA A 131 8.85 -3.96 -11.22
N ASP A 132 8.67 -5.28 -11.33
CA ASP A 132 9.34 -6.32 -10.54
C ASP A 132 10.87 -6.30 -10.67
N ARG A 133 11.39 -5.69 -11.75
CA ARG A 133 12.82 -5.54 -12.02
C ARG A 133 13.39 -4.18 -11.64
N LEU A 134 12.56 -3.25 -11.17
CA LEU A 134 13.06 -1.95 -10.73
C LEU A 134 13.64 -2.05 -9.32
N ALA A 135 14.85 -1.54 -9.16
CA ALA A 135 15.56 -1.50 -7.89
C ALA A 135 16.12 -0.10 -7.63
N ILE A 136 16.16 0.28 -6.36
CA ILE A 136 16.90 1.46 -5.90
C ILE A 136 18.26 0.98 -5.38
N VAL A 137 19.30 1.76 -5.67
CA VAL A 137 20.61 1.61 -5.05
C VAL A 137 20.79 2.75 -4.05
N TRP A 138 20.96 2.39 -2.78
CA TRP A 138 21.20 3.32 -1.68
C TRP A 138 22.65 3.22 -1.21
N SER A 139 23.24 4.36 -0.89
CA SER A 139 24.49 4.44 -0.14
C SER A 139 24.18 4.28 1.35
N ILE A 140 25.06 3.63 2.10
CA ILE A 140 24.96 3.45 3.55
C ILE A 140 26.33 3.83 4.12
N TYR A 141 26.34 4.80 5.03
CA TYR A 141 27.55 5.31 5.65
C TYR A 141 27.57 4.89 7.13
N GLY A 142 28.03 3.66 7.37
CA GLY A 142 28.05 3.05 8.70
C GLY A 142 26.71 2.87 9.38
N ASN A 143 26.54 3.53 10.53
CA ASN A 143 25.31 3.44 11.32
C ASN A 143 24.26 4.45 10.88
N GLU A 144 24.65 5.47 10.09
CA GLU A 144 23.72 6.31 9.37
C GLU A 144 22.95 5.43 8.40
N GLY A 145 21.64 5.62 8.29
CA GLY A 145 20.77 4.78 7.47
C GLY A 145 21.06 4.89 5.96
N ARG A 146 20.01 4.79 5.15
CA ARG A 146 20.14 4.95 3.71
C ARG A 146 20.33 6.41 3.35
N ALA A 147 21.31 6.68 2.50
CA ALA A 147 21.71 7.98 2.03
C ALA A 147 21.67 8.04 0.48
N PRO A 148 21.52 9.24 -0.11
CA PRO A 148 21.72 9.42 -1.55
C PRO A 148 23.11 8.98 -2.00
N ALA A 149 23.26 8.72 -3.29
CA ALA A 149 24.56 8.51 -3.92
C ALA A 149 25.14 9.82 -4.44
N SER A 150 26.46 9.85 -4.62
CA SER A 150 27.15 10.93 -5.33
C SER A 150 27.23 10.68 -6.84
N GLY A 151 27.53 11.72 -7.61
CA GLY A 151 27.72 11.63 -9.06
C GLY A 151 28.74 10.55 -9.48
N PRO A 152 29.97 10.56 -8.92
CA PRO A 152 30.99 9.58 -9.25
C PRO A 152 30.59 8.15 -8.86
N GLU A 153 29.84 8.00 -7.76
CA GLU A 153 29.29 6.72 -7.33
C GLU A 153 28.34 6.15 -8.40
N LEU A 154 27.33 6.93 -8.83
CA LEU A 154 26.40 6.50 -9.88
C LEU A 154 27.13 6.14 -11.17
N MET A 155 28.08 6.98 -11.61
CA MET A 155 28.84 6.73 -12.84
C MET A 155 29.66 5.43 -12.74
N THR A 156 30.33 5.19 -11.61
CA THR A 156 31.11 3.97 -11.37
C THR A 156 30.22 2.72 -11.35
N ILE A 157 29.05 2.79 -10.68
CA ILE A 157 28.09 1.68 -10.64
C ILE A 157 27.59 1.38 -12.05
N ARG A 158 27.25 2.42 -12.82
CA ARG A 158 26.76 2.30 -14.20
C ARG A 158 27.80 1.69 -15.14
N GLU A 159 29.07 2.04 -14.99
CA GLU A 159 30.17 1.50 -15.81
C GLU A 159 30.46 0.04 -15.49
N ARG A 160 30.48 -0.33 -14.20
CA ARG A 160 30.95 -1.64 -13.74
C ARG A 160 29.87 -2.69 -13.63
N SER A 161 28.62 -2.30 -13.42
CA SER A 161 27.51 -3.24 -13.29
C SER A 161 27.20 -3.93 -14.61
N ARG A 162 26.99 -5.25 -14.55
CA ARG A 162 26.57 -6.09 -15.67
C ARG A 162 25.18 -6.66 -15.47
N LEU A 163 24.70 -6.77 -14.22
CA LEU A 163 23.39 -7.34 -13.90
C LEU A 163 22.21 -6.38 -14.10
N PHE A 164 22.50 -5.08 -14.25
CA PHE A 164 21.51 -4.07 -14.62
C PHE A 164 21.44 -3.90 -16.15
N GLU A 165 20.23 -3.67 -16.68
CA GLU A 165 20.01 -3.23 -18.06
C GLU A 165 20.52 -1.80 -18.23
N ASP A 166 20.17 -0.93 -17.28
CA ASP A 166 20.68 0.44 -17.15
C ASP A 166 20.41 1.00 -15.75
N LEU A 167 21.11 2.08 -15.39
CA LEU A 167 21.03 2.80 -14.12
C LEU A 167 20.98 4.30 -14.37
N GLY A 168 20.17 5.03 -13.58
CA GLY A 168 19.99 6.46 -13.74
C GLY A 168 19.73 7.15 -12.41
N GLY A 169 19.99 8.46 -12.38
CA GLY A 169 19.85 9.30 -11.21
C GLY A 169 18.78 10.37 -11.42
N ILE A 170 18.13 10.77 -10.34
CA ILE A 170 17.30 11.98 -10.28
C ILE A 170 17.69 12.85 -9.08
N TRP A 171 17.66 14.16 -9.31
CA TRP A 171 17.69 15.19 -8.28
C TRP A 171 16.52 16.15 -8.50
N ALA A 172 15.67 16.28 -7.48
CA ALA A 172 14.52 17.17 -7.52
C ALA A 172 14.92 18.57 -7.05
N GLN A 173 14.45 19.62 -7.71
CA GLN A 173 14.65 21.00 -7.26
C GLN A 173 13.48 21.89 -7.70
N SER A 174 13.50 23.15 -7.29
CA SER A 174 12.58 24.15 -7.82
C SER A 174 13.15 24.80 -9.07
N GLY A 175 12.32 24.99 -10.09
CA GLY A 175 12.61 25.82 -11.25
C GLY A 175 11.64 27.00 -11.35
N ALA A 176 11.97 27.97 -12.19
CA ALA A 176 11.12 29.10 -12.52
C ALA A 176 10.89 29.17 -14.03
N LEU A 177 9.63 29.12 -14.46
CA LEU A 177 9.24 29.38 -15.83
C LEU A 177 8.88 30.86 -15.98
N THR A 178 9.52 31.53 -16.95
CA THR A 178 9.39 32.97 -17.20
C THR A 178 9.18 33.25 -18.69
N GLY A 179 9.04 34.52 -19.07
CA GLY A 179 9.03 34.96 -20.48
C GLY A 179 7.68 34.84 -21.20
N ALA A 180 6.73 34.07 -20.68
CA ALA A 180 5.36 34.02 -21.19
C ALA A 180 4.36 33.99 -20.02
N GLY A 181 3.59 35.08 -19.88
CA GLY A 181 2.65 35.29 -18.77
C GLY A 181 3.36 35.54 -17.43
N GLU A 182 2.64 35.27 -16.35
CA GLU A 182 3.17 35.36 -14.99
C GLU A 182 4.31 34.32 -14.76
N PRO A 183 5.37 34.70 -14.02
CA PRO A 183 6.35 33.74 -13.53
C PRO A 183 5.68 32.66 -12.70
N GLU A 184 6.02 31.39 -12.94
CA GLU A 184 5.51 30.26 -12.16
C GLU A 184 6.68 29.44 -11.65
N GLN A 185 6.63 29.07 -10.37
CA GLN A 185 7.54 28.09 -9.81
C GLN A 185 7.08 26.68 -10.19
N VAL A 186 8.01 25.86 -10.66
CA VAL A 186 7.74 24.49 -11.12
C VAL A 186 8.63 23.49 -10.40
N LYS A 187 8.12 22.27 -10.20
CA LYS A 187 8.93 21.15 -9.70
C LYS A 187 9.78 20.60 -10.83
N LEU A 188 11.09 20.75 -10.71
CA LEU A 188 12.08 20.40 -11.73
C LEU A 188 12.81 19.12 -11.31
N GLY A 189 12.76 18.07 -12.14
CA GLY A 189 13.60 16.89 -11.99
C GLY A 189 14.81 16.97 -12.91
N MET A 190 16.00 17.15 -12.34
CA MET A 190 17.25 16.92 -13.06
C MET A 190 17.53 15.42 -13.11
N VAL A 191 17.73 14.87 -14.30
CA VAL A 191 17.82 13.42 -14.50
C VAL A 191 18.98 13.05 -15.41
N THR A 192 19.49 11.83 -15.28
CA THR A 192 20.32 11.27 -16.36
C THR A 192 19.44 11.02 -17.60
N ALA A 193 19.98 11.12 -18.81
CA ALA A 193 19.18 11.09 -20.05
C ALA A 193 18.32 9.82 -20.18
N ASN A 194 18.80 8.70 -19.65
CA ASN A 194 18.13 7.40 -19.65
C ASN A 194 17.08 7.20 -18.55
N PHE A 195 17.00 8.08 -17.54
CA PHE A 195 16.19 7.88 -16.33
C PHE A 195 14.72 7.57 -16.62
N LEU A 196 14.07 8.38 -17.46
CA LEU A 196 12.66 8.19 -17.82
C LEU A 196 12.43 6.90 -18.62
N GLY A 197 13.44 6.48 -19.41
CA GLY A 197 13.44 5.21 -20.12
C GLY A 197 13.50 4.00 -19.19
N ILE A 198 14.26 4.09 -18.09
CA ILE A 198 14.33 3.05 -17.04
C ILE A 198 12.96 2.81 -16.41
N LEU A 199 12.15 3.87 -16.19
CA LEU A 199 10.80 3.74 -15.66
C LEU A 199 9.80 3.14 -16.68
N GLY A 200 10.20 3.02 -17.94
CA GLY A 200 9.44 2.33 -18.99
C GLY A 200 8.19 3.08 -19.43
N ARG A 201 8.20 4.42 -19.36
CA ARG A 201 7.11 5.29 -19.84
C ARG A 201 7.66 6.27 -20.87
N SER A 202 7.15 6.19 -22.08
CA SER A 202 7.47 7.13 -23.16
C SER A 202 6.56 8.36 -23.12
N PRO A 203 7.03 9.52 -23.59
CA PRO A 203 6.20 10.70 -23.80
C PRO A 203 5.00 10.40 -24.71
N GLN A 204 3.85 11.02 -24.42
CA GLN A 204 2.67 10.96 -25.30
C GLN A 204 2.86 11.84 -26.56
N LEU A 205 3.73 12.85 -26.47
CA LEU A 205 4.14 13.71 -27.58
C LEU A 205 5.64 13.91 -27.53
N GLY A 206 6.29 13.97 -28.70
CA GLY A 206 7.73 14.18 -28.82
C GLY A 206 8.54 12.92 -28.50
N ARG A 207 9.67 13.08 -27.81
CA ARG A 207 10.64 12.01 -27.54
C ARG A 207 11.26 12.10 -26.15
N LEU A 208 11.90 11.01 -25.74
CA LEU A 208 12.82 10.99 -24.60
C LEU A 208 14.13 11.74 -24.93
N PHE A 209 14.94 11.98 -23.90
CA PHE A 209 16.30 12.48 -24.07
C PHE A 209 17.15 11.47 -24.83
N VAL A 210 18.08 11.97 -25.64
CA VAL A 210 18.99 11.14 -26.44
C VAL A 210 20.45 11.33 -25.99
N PRO A 211 21.35 10.38 -26.32
CA PRO A 211 22.77 10.55 -26.03
C PRO A 211 23.32 11.88 -26.59
N GLY A 212 24.13 12.58 -25.80
CA GLY A 212 24.67 13.91 -26.13
C GLY A 212 23.84 15.10 -25.65
N GLU A 213 22.65 14.87 -25.07
CA GLU A 213 21.85 15.89 -24.39
C GLU A 213 22.15 15.99 -22.88
N GLU A 214 23.12 15.23 -22.39
CA GLU A 214 23.58 15.20 -21.00
C GLU A 214 25.07 15.61 -20.95
N GLY A 215 25.45 16.34 -19.91
CA GLY A 215 26.83 16.74 -19.62
C GLY A 215 27.21 18.16 -20.08
N PRO A 216 28.49 18.55 -19.88
CA PRO A 216 28.95 19.91 -20.16
C PRO A 216 28.80 20.29 -21.63
N GLY A 217 28.27 21.49 -21.90
CA GLY A 217 28.05 21.97 -23.27
C GLY A 217 26.84 21.38 -24.00
N ALA A 218 26.09 20.47 -23.37
CA ALA A 218 24.86 19.91 -23.93
C ALA A 218 23.80 20.99 -24.21
N PRO A 219 22.88 20.78 -25.18
CA PRO A 219 21.78 21.69 -25.45
C PRO A 219 20.79 21.75 -24.27
N PHE A 220 20.15 22.91 -24.09
CA PHE A 220 19.05 23.05 -23.12
C PHE A 220 17.78 22.41 -23.69
N VAL A 221 17.42 21.23 -23.16
CA VAL A 221 16.21 20.51 -23.54
C VAL A 221 15.38 20.12 -22.31
N ALA A 222 14.06 20.04 -22.47
CA ALA A 222 13.16 19.65 -21.39
C ALA A 222 12.01 18.76 -21.87
N ILE A 223 11.50 17.93 -20.96
CA ILE A 223 10.26 17.17 -21.12
C ILE A 223 9.27 17.64 -20.06
N LEU A 224 8.05 18.01 -20.47
CA LEU A 224 7.01 18.51 -19.56
C LEU A 224 6.11 17.39 -19.04
N SER A 225 5.50 17.59 -17.88
CA SER A 225 4.34 16.81 -17.47
C SER A 225 3.08 17.23 -18.24
N ASP A 226 2.12 16.31 -18.38
CA ASP A 226 0.80 16.64 -18.95
C ASP A 226 0.10 17.76 -18.15
N GLY A 227 0.24 17.75 -16.83
CA GLY A 227 -0.36 18.75 -15.94
C GLY A 227 0.14 20.17 -16.22
N LEU A 228 1.47 20.35 -16.34
CA LEU A 228 2.04 21.65 -16.69
C LEU A 228 1.67 22.06 -18.12
N TRP A 229 1.74 21.13 -19.07
CA TRP A 229 1.39 21.38 -20.48
C TRP A 229 -0.07 21.85 -20.64
N ARG A 230 -1.01 21.26 -19.91
CA ARG A 230 -2.42 21.69 -19.91
C ARG A 230 -2.61 23.02 -19.20
N ARG A 231 -2.11 23.17 -17.97
CA ARG A 231 -2.41 24.35 -17.13
C ARG A 231 -1.79 25.64 -17.65
N ARG A 232 -0.59 25.56 -18.23
CA ARG A 232 0.16 26.74 -18.70
C ARG A 232 0.07 26.93 -20.21
N TYR A 233 0.10 25.86 -20.98
CA TYR A 233 0.21 25.92 -22.45
C TYR A 233 -1.07 25.49 -23.17
N GLY A 234 -2.18 25.28 -22.45
CA GLY A 234 -3.48 24.97 -23.02
C GLY A 234 -3.53 23.68 -23.83
N ALA A 235 -2.61 22.73 -23.55
CA ALA A 235 -2.42 21.51 -24.33
C ALA A 235 -2.08 21.76 -25.83
N ASP A 236 -1.34 22.82 -26.16
CA ASP A 236 -0.91 23.07 -27.55
C ASP A 236 0.17 22.06 -28.00
N PRO A 237 -0.10 21.19 -28.99
CA PRO A 237 0.87 20.21 -29.49
C PRO A 237 2.04 20.86 -30.24
N ARG A 238 1.90 22.12 -30.68
CA ARG A 238 2.96 22.87 -31.39
C ARG A 238 4.07 23.36 -30.44
N LEU A 239 3.98 23.05 -29.14
CA LEU A 239 5.00 23.36 -28.16
C LEU A 239 6.29 22.54 -28.37
N ILE A 240 6.19 21.34 -28.93
CA ILE A 240 7.36 20.52 -29.23
C ILE A 240 8.28 21.24 -30.22
N GLY A 241 9.56 21.31 -29.90
CA GLY A 241 10.58 22.04 -30.66
C GLY A 241 10.66 23.54 -30.36
N ARG A 242 9.78 24.09 -29.52
CA ARG A 242 9.85 25.50 -29.10
C ARG A 242 10.68 25.67 -27.83
N ALA A 243 11.36 26.81 -27.74
CA ALA A 243 12.06 27.20 -26.53
C ALA A 243 11.13 27.90 -25.54
N VAL A 244 11.22 27.52 -24.27
CA VAL A 244 10.61 28.22 -23.13
C VAL A 244 11.72 28.75 -22.22
N ARG A 245 11.48 29.82 -21.46
CA ARG A 245 12.48 30.31 -20.50
C ARG A 245 12.35 29.59 -19.17
N LEU A 246 13.22 28.62 -18.93
CA LEU A 246 13.35 27.90 -17.66
C LEU A 246 14.60 28.36 -16.95
N ASN A 247 14.47 28.86 -15.71
CA ASN A 247 15.56 29.44 -14.92
C ASN A 247 16.32 30.56 -15.64
N GLY A 248 15.64 31.30 -16.52
CA GLY A 248 16.24 32.35 -17.37
C GLY A 248 16.72 31.85 -18.74
N GLN A 249 16.93 30.53 -18.91
CA GLN A 249 17.50 29.95 -20.12
C GLN A 249 16.48 29.51 -21.16
N PRO A 250 16.75 29.74 -22.46
CA PRO A 250 15.95 29.19 -23.54
C PRO A 250 16.15 27.65 -23.58
N THR A 251 15.13 26.93 -23.09
CA THR A 251 15.11 25.47 -23.02
C THR A 251 14.09 24.92 -24.01
N THR A 252 14.54 24.07 -24.93
CA THR A 252 13.70 23.50 -25.99
C THR A 252 12.86 22.35 -25.46
N ILE A 253 11.54 22.41 -25.65
CA ILE A 253 10.65 21.31 -25.25
C ILE A 253 10.73 20.17 -26.27
N VAL A 254 11.21 19.00 -25.84
CA VAL A 254 11.37 17.83 -26.72
C VAL A 254 10.31 16.75 -26.52
N GLY A 255 9.54 16.82 -25.42
CA GLY A 255 8.47 15.87 -25.15
C GLY A 255 7.48 16.30 -24.07
N VAL A 256 6.35 15.60 -24.01
CA VAL A 256 5.34 15.71 -22.95
C VAL A 256 4.98 14.32 -22.43
N MET A 257 5.08 14.10 -21.12
CA MET A 257 4.72 12.83 -20.48
C MET A 257 3.21 12.59 -20.52
N PRO A 258 2.75 11.32 -20.52
CA PRO A 258 1.34 10.99 -20.50
C PRO A 258 0.62 11.47 -19.22
N PRO A 259 -0.70 11.67 -19.27
CA PRO A 259 -1.49 12.03 -18.10
C PRO A 259 -1.35 10.97 -16.99
N GLY A 260 -1.26 11.44 -15.74
CA GLY A 260 -1.10 10.57 -14.57
C GLY A 260 0.28 9.93 -14.42
N PHE A 261 1.28 10.33 -15.22
CA PHE A 261 2.66 9.91 -14.98
C PHE A 261 3.16 10.46 -13.64
N LYS A 262 3.50 9.54 -12.73
CA LYS A 262 4.10 9.86 -11.43
C LYS A 262 5.43 9.12 -11.29
N ILE A 263 6.41 9.78 -10.70
CA ILE A 263 7.61 9.14 -10.18
C ILE A 263 7.24 8.53 -8.82
N ILE A 264 7.70 7.33 -8.53
CA ILE A 264 7.36 6.66 -7.27
C ILE A 264 8.66 6.29 -6.59
N PHE A 265 9.04 7.06 -5.56
CA PHE A 265 10.15 6.77 -4.66
C PHE A 265 9.65 6.72 -3.20
N PRO A 266 10.36 6.03 -2.29
CA PRO A 266 10.02 5.96 -0.87
C PRO A 266 9.81 7.33 -0.23
N GLU A 267 8.93 7.41 0.77
CA GLU A 267 8.83 8.59 1.64
C GLU A 267 10.20 8.91 2.25
N GLY A 268 10.55 10.20 2.32
CA GLY A 268 11.89 10.65 2.73
C GLY A 268 12.96 10.60 1.63
N SER A 269 12.62 10.15 0.41
CA SER A 269 13.54 10.24 -0.75
C SER A 269 13.68 11.64 -1.32
N SER A 270 12.86 12.60 -0.90
CA SER A 270 12.88 13.97 -1.44
C SER A 270 12.64 14.07 -2.95
N VAL A 271 11.97 13.07 -3.53
CA VAL A 271 11.53 13.08 -4.94
C VAL A 271 10.01 13.13 -4.97
N PRO A 272 9.42 14.33 -5.19
CA PRO A 272 7.99 14.47 -5.39
C PRO A 272 7.43 13.50 -6.44
N PRO A 273 6.24 12.92 -6.21
CA PRO A 273 5.66 12.01 -7.18
C PRO A 273 5.25 12.71 -8.47
N GLU A 274 4.86 13.98 -8.39
CA GLU A 274 4.50 14.80 -9.52
C GLU A 274 5.57 15.86 -9.75
N MET A 275 6.32 15.67 -10.83
CA MET A 275 7.23 16.68 -11.38
C MET A 275 6.53 17.44 -12.50
N ASP A 276 6.86 18.71 -12.65
CA ASP A 276 6.33 19.55 -13.73
C ASP A 276 7.21 19.50 -14.98
N VAL A 277 8.53 19.46 -14.77
CA VAL A 277 9.52 19.52 -15.85
C VAL A 277 10.67 18.56 -15.54
N PHE A 278 11.15 17.86 -16.57
CA PHE A 278 12.38 17.09 -16.54
C PHE A 278 13.43 17.75 -17.41
N VAL A 279 14.67 17.81 -16.93
CA VAL A 279 15.85 18.26 -17.70
C VAL A 279 17.01 17.30 -17.48
N PRO A 280 17.88 17.09 -18.47
CA PRO A 280 19.08 16.29 -18.29
C PRO A 280 20.11 17.01 -17.40
N PHE A 281 20.95 16.26 -16.69
CA PHE A 281 22.12 16.82 -16.02
C PHE A 281 23.06 17.48 -17.04
N ARG A 282 23.59 18.64 -16.66
CA ARG A 282 24.54 19.41 -17.46
C ARG A 282 25.95 19.48 -16.85
N SER A 283 26.07 19.17 -15.57
CA SER A 283 27.37 18.92 -14.94
C SER A 283 27.93 17.58 -15.43
N ASP A 284 29.24 17.44 -15.34
CA ASP A 284 29.88 16.13 -15.46
C ASP A 284 29.78 15.42 -14.10
N LEU A 285 28.78 14.55 -13.96
CA LEU A 285 28.54 13.78 -12.73
C LEU A 285 29.78 12.99 -12.28
N ALA A 286 30.65 12.58 -13.19
CA ALA A 286 31.88 11.85 -12.83
C ALA A 286 32.92 12.74 -12.13
N SER A 287 32.84 14.06 -12.34
CA SER A 287 33.75 15.07 -11.79
C SER A 287 33.15 15.81 -10.58
N ASP A 288 31.92 15.50 -10.18
CA ASP A 288 31.33 16.05 -8.96
C ASP A 288 32.14 15.60 -7.72
N PRO A 289 32.15 16.40 -6.63
CA PRO A 289 32.80 16.00 -5.39
C PRO A 289 32.25 14.66 -4.85
N PRO A 290 33.10 13.67 -4.51
CA PRO A 290 32.66 12.33 -4.14
C PRO A 290 31.77 12.27 -2.88
N ASP A 291 31.90 13.27 -2.02
CA ASP A 291 31.19 13.47 -0.76
C ASP A 291 29.86 14.22 -0.91
N GLN A 292 29.55 14.73 -2.11
CA GLN A 292 28.26 15.35 -2.40
C GLN A 292 27.23 14.29 -2.80
N SER A 293 26.54 13.77 -1.80
CA SER A 293 25.48 12.77 -1.96
C SER A 293 24.12 13.45 -2.11
N TYR A 294 23.56 13.45 -3.33
CA TYR A 294 22.25 14.07 -3.62
C TYR A 294 21.39 13.27 -4.61
N LEU A 295 21.94 12.24 -5.27
CA LEU A 295 21.26 11.49 -6.31
C LEU A 295 20.44 10.34 -5.75
N ARG A 296 19.19 10.23 -6.20
CA ARG A 296 18.40 9.00 -6.04
C ARG A 296 18.61 8.10 -7.25
N VAL A 297 19.23 6.96 -7.02
CA VAL A 297 19.62 6.02 -8.07
C VAL A 297 18.57 4.95 -8.25
N VAL A 298 18.04 4.83 -9.46
CA VAL A 298 17.15 3.75 -9.88
C VAL A 298 17.78 2.97 -11.02
N GLY A 299 17.64 1.65 -10.96
CA GLY A 299 18.10 0.75 -11.99
C GLY A 299 17.05 -0.27 -12.36
N ARG A 300 17.16 -0.80 -13.58
CA ARG A 300 16.36 -1.94 -14.03
C ARG A 300 17.25 -3.17 -14.12
N LEU A 301 16.92 -4.22 -13.39
CA LEU A 301 17.61 -5.50 -13.46
C LEU A 301 17.35 -6.22 -14.78
N ARG A 302 18.34 -6.96 -15.27
CA ARG A 302 18.17 -7.86 -16.41
C ARG A 302 17.16 -8.96 -16.09
N GLY A 303 16.55 -9.52 -17.14
CA GLY A 303 15.61 -10.64 -17.00
C GLY A 303 16.23 -11.83 -16.25
N GLY A 304 15.54 -12.31 -15.21
CA GLY A 304 15.97 -13.46 -14.40
C GLY A 304 16.95 -13.15 -13.27
N VAL A 305 17.42 -11.90 -13.14
CA VAL A 305 18.28 -11.47 -12.03
C VAL A 305 17.43 -11.21 -10.79
N THR A 306 17.90 -11.73 -9.65
CA THR A 306 17.29 -11.53 -8.33
C THR A 306 18.00 -10.41 -7.56
N ILE A 307 17.30 -9.76 -6.61
CA ILE A 307 17.89 -8.73 -5.74
C ILE A 307 19.15 -9.23 -5.01
N PRO A 308 19.21 -10.44 -4.43
CA PRO A 308 20.43 -10.94 -3.80
C PRO A 308 21.63 -11.06 -4.76
N GLN A 309 21.40 -11.42 -6.03
CA GLN A 309 22.48 -11.47 -7.03
C GLN A 309 22.97 -10.06 -7.37
N ALA A 310 22.06 -9.12 -7.57
CA ALA A 310 22.40 -7.72 -7.80
C ALA A 310 23.17 -7.13 -6.61
N GLN A 311 22.76 -7.44 -5.37
CA GLN A 311 23.45 -7.02 -4.15
C GLN A 311 24.90 -7.53 -4.08
N GLN A 312 25.17 -8.77 -4.52
CA GLN A 312 26.53 -9.32 -4.54
C GLN A 312 27.44 -8.62 -5.56
N GLU A 313 26.92 -8.28 -6.73
CA GLU A 313 27.66 -7.48 -7.73
C GLU A 313 27.94 -6.08 -7.19
N ILE A 314 26.91 -5.41 -6.66
CA ILE A 314 27.02 -4.06 -6.09
C ILE A 314 28.00 -4.01 -4.92
N GLU A 315 28.08 -5.03 -4.05
CA GLU A 315 29.10 -5.08 -2.99
C GLU A 315 30.53 -5.19 -3.54
N THR A 316 30.70 -5.81 -4.71
CA THR A 316 32.00 -5.84 -5.40
C THR A 316 32.39 -4.46 -5.91
N ILE A 317 31.41 -3.69 -6.41
CA ILE A 317 31.61 -2.30 -6.83
C ILE A 317 31.85 -1.39 -5.62
N ALA A 318 31.13 -1.60 -4.51
CA ALA A 318 31.33 -0.87 -3.26
C ALA A 318 32.77 -1.02 -2.74
N ARG A 319 33.32 -2.24 -2.75
CA ARG A 319 34.73 -2.48 -2.40
C ARG A 319 35.71 -1.73 -3.30
N TYR A 320 35.41 -1.64 -4.60
CA TYR A 320 36.21 -0.83 -5.52
C TYR A 320 36.12 0.66 -5.20
N LEU A 321 34.92 1.18 -4.96
CA LEU A 321 34.69 2.58 -4.59
C LEU A 321 35.46 2.96 -3.32
N ARG A 322 35.44 2.10 -2.30
CA ARG A 322 36.25 2.28 -1.06
C ARG A 322 37.75 2.39 -1.33
N SER A 323 38.26 1.70 -2.34
CA SER A 323 39.69 1.75 -2.71
C SER A 323 40.08 3.00 -3.50
N GLN A 324 39.11 3.67 -4.13
CA GLN A 324 39.33 4.85 -4.97
C GLN A 324 39.12 6.14 -4.17
N PHE A 325 38.08 6.18 -3.34
CA PHE A 325 37.73 7.35 -2.55
C PHE A 325 38.23 7.18 -1.11
N THR A 326 39.48 7.59 -0.85
CA THR A 326 40.08 7.55 0.50
C THR A 326 39.47 8.55 1.48
N THR A 327 38.52 9.38 1.04
CA THR A 327 37.83 10.40 1.85
C THR A 327 36.86 9.78 2.87
N PHE A 328 36.33 8.58 2.59
CA PHE A 328 35.45 7.85 3.52
C PHE A 328 36.30 7.05 4.50
N VAL A 329 36.81 7.73 5.52
CA VAL A 329 37.38 7.02 6.67
C VAL A 329 36.24 6.48 7.51
N GLU A 330 36.44 5.30 8.11
CA GLU A 330 35.41 4.46 8.71
C GLU A 330 34.27 5.22 9.38
N PRO A 331 33.01 4.90 9.09
CA PRO A 331 32.57 3.59 8.60
C PRO A 331 32.55 3.44 7.06
N PRO A 332 32.84 2.23 6.54
CA PRO A 332 32.99 2.01 5.11
C PRO A 332 31.67 2.20 4.35
N LEU A 333 31.72 2.91 3.22
CA LEU A 333 30.62 3.00 2.25
C LEU A 333 30.09 1.60 1.90
N ALA A 334 28.87 1.28 2.31
CA ALA A 334 28.14 0.11 1.87
C ALA A 334 27.08 0.53 0.85
N LEU A 335 26.81 -0.33 -0.12
CA LEU A 335 25.77 -0.09 -1.11
C LEU A 335 24.68 -1.13 -0.93
N GLN A 336 23.43 -0.70 -0.95
CA GLN A 336 22.28 -1.59 -0.77
C GLN A 336 21.32 -1.51 -1.96
N VAL A 337 21.04 -2.66 -2.54
CA VAL A 337 20.05 -2.84 -3.59
C VAL A 337 18.74 -3.29 -2.98
N VAL A 338 17.67 -2.54 -3.24
CA VAL A 338 16.32 -2.89 -2.78
C VAL A 338 15.31 -2.84 -3.91
N PRO A 339 14.30 -3.74 -3.90
CA PRO A 339 13.22 -3.66 -4.86
C PRO A 339 12.42 -2.37 -4.62
N LEU A 340 12.13 -1.63 -5.69
CA LEU A 340 11.45 -0.33 -5.62
C LEU A 340 10.15 -0.41 -4.80
N HIS A 341 9.31 -1.39 -5.12
CA HIS A 341 8.03 -1.63 -4.41
C HIS A 341 8.21 -1.99 -2.94
N GLY A 342 9.15 -2.88 -2.64
CA GLY A 342 9.40 -3.31 -1.26
C GLY A 342 9.88 -2.17 -0.38
N ASP A 343 10.59 -1.20 -0.97
CA ASP A 343 11.11 -0.06 -0.26
C ASP A 343 10.05 1.00 0.04
N LEU A 344 9.18 1.27 -0.95
CA LEU A 344 8.04 2.19 -0.81
C LEU A 344 7.15 1.87 0.40
N VAL A 345 6.93 0.59 0.64
CA VAL A 345 6.01 0.13 1.69
C VAL A 345 6.72 -0.26 2.98
N ARG A 346 8.04 -0.10 3.07
CA ARG A 346 8.85 -0.61 4.19
C ARG A 346 8.34 -0.14 5.54
N ASN A 347 8.09 1.16 5.69
CA ASN A 347 7.74 1.76 6.98
C ASN A 347 6.28 1.54 7.36
N ILE A 348 5.39 1.45 6.36
CA ILE A 348 3.95 1.28 6.58
C ILE A 348 3.52 -0.19 6.66
N ARG A 349 4.30 -1.12 6.09
CA ARG A 349 3.95 -2.56 6.04
C ARG A 349 3.68 -3.17 7.42
N PRO A 350 4.52 -2.96 8.47
CA PRO A 350 4.24 -3.52 9.79
C PRO A 350 2.92 -3.02 10.37
N ALA A 351 2.65 -1.71 10.25
CA ALA A 351 1.42 -1.09 10.73
C ALA A 351 0.19 -1.64 9.98
N LEU A 352 0.27 -1.76 8.64
CA LEU A 352 -0.81 -2.33 7.83
C LEU A 352 -1.07 -3.81 8.13
N LEU A 353 -0.01 -4.61 8.35
CA LEU A 353 -0.15 -6.01 8.75
C LEU A 353 -0.73 -6.16 10.16
N ALA A 354 -0.33 -5.30 11.10
CA ALA A 354 -0.90 -5.27 12.43
C ALA A 354 -2.39 -4.89 12.39
N LEU A 355 -2.76 -3.88 11.60
CA LEU A 355 -4.17 -3.50 11.36
C LEU A 355 -4.96 -4.65 10.72
N PHE A 356 -4.39 -5.33 9.72
CA PHE A 356 -5.04 -6.46 9.06
C PHE A 356 -5.25 -7.64 10.01
N GLY A 357 -4.24 -7.97 10.83
CA GLY A 357 -4.36 -8.96 11.89
C GLY A 357 -5.44 -8.58 12.91
N GLY A 358 -5.46 -7.31 13.33
CA GLY A 358 -6.47 -6.77 14.25
C GLY A 358 -7.89 -6.89 13.70
N THR A 359 -8.12 -6.51 12.44
CA THR A 359 -9.44 -6.68 11.80
C THR A 359 -9.81 -8.16 11.61
N GLY A 360 -8.83 -9.03 11.43
CA GLY A 360 -9.02 -10.49 11.45
C GLY A 360 -9.56 -10.97 12.81
N LEU A 361 -9.03 -10.46 13.93
CA LEU A 361 -9.55 -10.78 15.27
C LEU A 361 -10.97 -10.24 15.48
N VAL A 362 -11.26 -9.02 15.02
CA VAL A 362 -12.62 -8.45 15.06
C VAL A 362 -13.60 -9.32 14.28
N LEU A 363 -13.19 -9.79 13.09
CA LEU A 363 -13.98 -10.73 12.30
C LEU A 363 -14.21 -12.04 13.05
N LEU A 364 -13.21 -12.61 13.72
CA LEU A 364 -13.38 -13.83 14.53
C LEU A 364 -14.38 -13.62 15.67
N ILE A 365 -14.37 -12.46 16.33
CA ILE A 365 -15.36 -12.10 17.36
C ILE A 365 -16.76 -11.99 16.76
N ALA A 366 -16.90 -11.34 15.59
CA ALA A 366 -18.19 -11.25 14.89
C ALA A 366 -18.72 -12.64 14.52
N CYS A 367 -17.85 -13.52 14.02
CA CYS A 367 -18.18 -14.90 13.69
C CYS A 367 -18.58 -15.71 14.93
N ALA A 368 -17.86 -15.57 16.04
CA ALA A 368 -18.17 -16.22 17.32
C ALA A 368 -19.53 -15.78 17.87
N ASN A 369 -19.84 -14.48 17.79
CA ASN A 369 -21.15 -13.93 18.13
C ASN A 369 -22.26 -14.55 17.30
N VAL A 370 -22.09 -14.62 15.98
CA VAL A 370 -23.08 -15.25 15.10
C VAL A 370 -23.19 -16.75 15.38
N ALA A 371 -22.09 -17.45 15.67
CA ALA A 371 -22.10 -18.85 16.07
C ALA A 371 -22.91 -19.06 17.36
N ASN A 372 -22.74 -18.20 18.37
CA ASN A 372 -23.50 -18.21 19.61
C ASN A 372 -25.00 -17.98 19.37
N LEU A 373 -25.35 -17.04 18.47
CA LEU A 373 -26.74 -16.81 18.07
C LEU A 373 -27.33 -18.02 17.33
N LEU A 374 -26.55 -18.67 16.44
CA LEU A 374 -26.95 -19.88 15.73
C LEU A 374 -27.14 -21.07 16.68
N LEU A 375 -26.26 -21.24 17.66
CA LEU A 375 -26.36 -22.23 18.74
C LEU A 375 -27.63 -22.03 19.58
N SER A 376 -27.93 -20.79 19.98
CA SER A 376 -29.17 -20.47 20.70
C SER A 376 -30.40 -20.86 19.88
N ARG A 377 -30.37 -20.59 18.58
CA ARG A 377 -31.46 -20.91 17.65
C ARG A 377 -31.60 -22.42 17.38
N ALA A 378 -30.49 -23.15 17.33
CA ALA A 378 -30.51 -24.60 17.17
C ALA A 378 -31.25 -25.28 18.33
N ASN A 379 -31.06 -24.77 19.56
CA ASN A 379 -31.77 -25.26 20.75
C ASN A 379 -33.29 -25.02 20.70
N GLU A 380 -33.74 -23.90 20.13
CA GLU A 380 -35.19 -23.64 19.91
C GLU A 380 -35.78 -24.59 18.85
N ARG A 381 -34.98 -25.02 17.89
CA ARG A 381 -35.38 -25.92 16.79
C ARG A 381 -35.19 -27.40 17.11
N THR A 382 -34.71 -27.76 18.30
CA THR A 382 -34.49 -29.15 18.72
C THR A 382 -35.71 -30.04 18.48
N ARG A 383 -36.92 -29.56 18.80
CA ARG A 383 -38.16 -30.33 18.63
C ARG A 383 -38.46 -30.65 17.16
N GLU A 384 -38.20 -29.71 16.25
CA GLU A 384 -38.36 -29.90 14.80
C GLU A 384 -37.32 -30.87 14.25
N ILE A 385 -36.06 -30.72 14.68
CA ILE A 385 -34.95 -31.59 14.26
C ILE A 385 -35.23 -33.02 14.70
N THR A 386 -35.61 -33.24 15.97
CA THR A 386 -35.94 -34.58 16.50
C THR A 386 -37.11 -35.23 15.76
N LEU A 387 -38.16 -34.47 15.43
CA LEU A 387 -39.29 -34.96 14.63
C LEU A 387 -38.86 -35.39 13.21
N ARG A 388 -37.99 -34.63 12.55
CA ARG A 388 -37.46 -34.99 11.23
C ARG A 388 -36.56 -36.22 11.28
N THR A 389 -35.75 -36.35 12.32
CA THR A 389 -34.91 -37.54 12.54
C THR A 389 -35.78 -38.78 12.79
N ALA A 390 -36.88 -38.64 13.56
CA ALA A 390 -37.86 -39.71 13.77
C ALA A 390 -38.59 -40.12 12.48
N MET A 391 -38.78 -39.18 11.54
CA MET A 391 -39.30 -39.46 10.19
C MET A 391 -38.25 -40.03 9.21
N GLY A 392 -37.04 -40.36 9.68
CA GLY A 392 -36.00 -41.01 8.87
C GLY A 392 -35.08 -40.06 8.11
N ALA A 393 -35.03 -38.77 8.43
CA ALA A 393 -34.07 -37.85 7.82
C ALA A 393 -32.62 -38.21 8.21
N GLY A 394 -31.76 -38.45 7.22
CA GLY A 394 -30.35 -38.76 7.47
C GLY A 394 -29.56 -37.58 8.06
N ARG A 395 -28.64 -37.87 8.98
CA ARG A 395 -27.79 -36.87 9.68
C ARG A 395 -27.08 -35.89 8.73
N GLY A 396 -26.60 -36.38 7.58
CA GLY A 396 -25.96 -35.54 6.56
C GLY A 396 -26.89 -34.49 5.93
N ARG A 397 -28.19 -34.78 5.78
CA ARG A 397 -29.19 -33.82 5.24
C ARG A 397 -29.38 -32.67 6.24
N LEU A 398 -29.45 -32.97 7.53
CA LEU A 398 -29.63 -31.98 8.60
C LEU A 398 -28.39 -31.08 8.74
N ILE A 399 -27.19 -31.65 8.76
CA ILE A 399 -25.93 -30.88 8.83
C ILE A 399 -25.80 -29.97 7.61
N ARG A 400 -26.06 -30.48 6.41
CA ARG A 400 -25.99 -29.69 5.18
C ARG A 400 -26.99 -28.53 5.18
N GLN A 401 -28.21 -28.76 5.66
CA GLN A 401 -29.23 -27.72 5.76
C GLN A 401 -28.80 -26.59 6.70
N LEU A 402 -28.27 -26.92 7.88
CA LEU A 402 -27.78 -25.93 8.85
C LEU A 402 -26.54 -25.17 8.34
N LEU A 403 -25.64 -25.86 7.64
CA LEU A 403 -24.50 -25.24 6.98
C LEU A 403 -24.95 -24.30 5.86
N THR A 404 -25.96 -24.69 5.07
CA THR A 404 -26.50 -23.85 3.99
C THR A 404 -27.16 -22.59 4.57
N GLU A 405 -27.89 -22.69 5.69
CA GLU A 405 -28.42 -21.53 6.41
C GLU A 405 -27.31 -20.60 6.91
N SER A 406 -26.23 -21.17 7.46
CA SER A 406 -25.10 -20.39 8.01
C SER A 406 -24.31 -19.70 6.90
N VAL A 407 -23.96 -20.42 5.84
CA VAL A 407 -23.24 -19.86 4.68
C VAL A 407 -24.07 -18.78 4.01
N LEU A 408 -25.38 -18.98 3.82
CA LEU A 408 -26.25 -17.95 3.24
C LEU A 408 -26.27 -16.68 4.09
N LEU A 409 -26.33 -16.82 5.42
CA LEU A 409 -26.28 -15.69 6.35
C LEU A 409 -24.97 -14.91 6.26
N PHE A 410 -23.83 -15.62 6.17
CA PHE A 410 -22.51 -15.01 5.95
C PHE A 410 -22.42 -14.31 4.59
N CYS A 411 -22.96 -14.90 3.52
CA CYS A 411 -23.04 -14.25 2.22
C CYS A 411 -23.89 -12.97 2.26
N CYS A 412 -25.01 -12.96 2.98
CA CYS A 412 -25.81 -11.75 3.20
C CYS A 412 -24.99 -10.67 3.96
N GLY A 413 -24.27 -11.06 5.01
CA GLY A 413 -23.36 -10.16 5.74
C GLY A 413 -22.26 -9.57 4.85
N ALA A 414 -21.64 -10.40 4.00
CA ALA A 414 -20.63 -9.97 3.04
C ALA A 414 -21.19 -9.04 1.96
N ALA A 415 -22.39 -9.33 1.43
CA ALA A 415 -23.06 -8.45 0.47
C ALA A 415 -23.39 -7.08 1.09
N ALA A 416 -23.85 -7.06 2.34
CA ALA A 416 -24.07 -5.83 3.09
C ALA A 416 -22.74 -5.08 3.33
N ALA A 417 -21.69 -5.77 3.76
CA ALA A 417 -20.36 -5.20 3.95
C ALA A 417 -19.81 -4.52 2.69
N ILE A 418 -19.91 -5.19 1.54
CA ILE A 418 -19.49 -4.64 0.25
C ILE A 418 -20.32 -3.41 -0.12
N SER A 419 -21.65 -3.48 0.04
CA SER A 419 -22.55 -2.39 -0.33
C SER A 419 -22.29 -1.13 0.51
N PHE A 420 -22.11 -1.29 1.83
CA PHE A 420 -21.75 -0.20 2.72
C PHE A 420 -20.33 0.31 2.47
N GLY A 421 -19.37 -0.59 2.29
CA GLY A 421 -17.97 -0.23 2.04
C GLY A 421 -17.81 0.56 0.74
N TRP A 422 -18.51 0.16 -0.33
CA TRP A 422 -18.51 0.89 -1.59
C TRP A 422 -19.13 2.29 -1.48
N GLY A 423 -20.24 2.41 -0.75
CA GLY A 423 -20.86 3.72 -0.46
C GLY A 423 -19.96 4.63 0.37
N ALA A 424 -19.34 4.09 1.42
CA ALA A 424 -18.41 4.81 2.28
C ALA A 424 -17.16 5.27 1.52
N LEU A 425 -16.58 4.41 0.66
CA LEU A 425 -15.43 4.75 -0.17
C LEU A 425 -15.77 5.89 -1.14
N ARG A 426 -16.94 5.85 -1.80
CA ARG A 426 -17.38 6.95 -2.68
C ARG A 426 -17.58 8.26 -1.93
N LEU A 427 -18.16 8.21 -0.74
CA LEU A 427 -18.33 9.40 0.09
C LEU A 427 -16.97 9.98 0.50
N LEU A 428 -16.04 9.12 0.92
CA LEU A 428 -14.69 9.52 1.31
C LEU A 428 -13.92 10.17 0.15
N LEU A 429 -14.00 9.57 -1.05
CA LEU A 429 -13.39 10.10 -2.27
C LEU A 429 -14.02 11.42 -2.71
N ALA A 430 -15.32 11.61 -2.51
CA ALA A 430 -16.00 12.88 -2.80
C ALA A 430 -15.62 14.01 -1.83
N MET A 431 -15.18 13.66 -0.61
CA MET A 431 -14.74 14.61 0.41
C MET A 431 -13.22 14.83 0.41
N GLN A 432 -12.46 14.13 -0.42
CA GLN A 432 -11.00 14.18 -0.41
C GLN A 432 -10.47 15.47 -1.07
N PRO A 433 -9.60 16.24 -0.40
CA PRO A 433 -8.85 17.32 -1.04
C PRO A 433 -7.94 16.75 -2.15
N LYS A 434 -7.85 17.44 -3.30
CA LYS A 434 -7.02 17.03 -4.46
C LYS A 434 -5.54 16.78 -4.12
N GLU A 435 -5.06 17.31 -2.99
CA GLU A 435 -3.67 17.19 -2.54
C GLU A 435 -3.31 15.79 -1.99
N MET A 436 -4.29 14.93 -1.70
CA MET A 436 -4.08 13.56 -1.18
C MET A 436 -3.96 12.46 -2.27
N GLU A 437 -3.81 12.82 -3.55
CA GLU A 437 -3.63 11.89 -4.69
C GLU A 437 -2.29 11.10 -4.69
N ARG A 438 -1.56 11.06 -3.56
CA ARG A 438 -0.27 10.35 -3.44
C ARG A 438 -0.41 8.82 -3.38
N LEU A 439 -1.57 8.29 -2.98
CA LEU A 439 -1.79 6.84 -2.90
C LEU A 439 -2.35 6.28 -4.22
N PRO A 440 -1.92 5.08 -4.65
CA PRO A 440 -2.55 4.39 -5.77
C PRO A 440 -4.06 4.28 -5.51
N SER A 441 -4.87 4.46 -6.54
CA SER A 441 -6.33 4.47 -6.41
C SER A 441 -6.80 3.22 -5.67
N ILE A 442 -7.30 3.39 -4.45
CA ILE A 442 -7.83 2.28 -3.65
C ILE A 442 -9.13 1.85 -4.32
N GLN A 443 -9.09 0.70 -4.99
CA GLN A 443 -10.23 0.15 -5.73
C GLN A 443 -10.60 -1.22 -5.17
N MET A 444 -11.90 -1.48 -5.06
CA MET A 444 -12.42 -2.81 -4.76
C MET A 444 -12.37 -3.63 -6.05
N ASP A 445 -11.25 -4.30 -6.29
CA ASP A 445 -11.02 -5.12 -7.47
C ASP A 445 -11.48 -6.57 -7.29
N ALA A 446 -11.43 -7.36 -8.37
CA ALA A 446 -11.78 -8.79 -8.33
C ALA A 446 -11.11 -9.60 -7.20
N PRO A 447 -9.83 -9.38 -6.83
CA PRO A 447 -9.20 -10.05 -5.69
C PRO A 447 -9.86 -9.73 -4.35
N VAL A 448 -10.34 -8.49 -4.17
CA VAL A 448 -11.05 -8.07 -2.95
C VAL A 448 -12.39 -8.78 -2.86
N PHE A 449 -13.17 -8.81 -3.95
CA PHE A 449 -14.43 -9.55 -3.99
C PHE A 449 -14.22 -11.05 -3.75
N ALA A 450 -13.20 -11.64 -4.35
CA ALA A 450 -12.84 -13.05 -4.15
C ALA A 450 -12.45 -13.34 -2.71
N PHE A 451 -11.65 -12.47 -2.09
CA PHE A 451 -11.27 -12.57 -0.68
C PHE A 451 -12.49 -12.48 0.25
N THR A 452 -13.34 -11.46 0.08
CA THR A 452 -14.54 -11.27 0.90
C THR A 452 -15.51 -12.45 0.75
N PHE A 453 -15.67 -12.97 -0.48
CA PHE A 453 -16.46 -14.16 -0.73
C PHE A 453 -15.87 -15.40 -0.05
N ALA A 454 -14.54 -15.61 -0.15
CA ALA A 454 -13.86 -16.71 0.52
C ALA A 454 -14.02 -16.64 2.04
N VAL A 455 -13.88 -15.44 2.64
CA VAL A 455 -14.12 -15.19 4.06
C VAL A 455 -15.55 -15.55 4.46
N ALA A 456 -16.55 -15.18 3.65
CA ALA A 456 -17.95 -15.52 3.92
C ALA A 456 -18.20 -17.04 3.90
N ILE A 457 -17.67 -17.74 2.89
CA ILE A 457 -17.82 -19.19 2.76
C ILE A 457 -17.09 -19.92 3.90
N VAL A 458 -15.81 -19.60 4.12
CA VAL A 458 -15.00 -20.24 5.16
C VAL A 458 -15.57 -19.95 6.56
N GLY A 459 -15.95 -18.70 6.83
CA GLY A 459 -16.59 -18.33 8.08
C GLY A 459 -17.92 -19.06 8.29
N GLY A 460 -18.79 -19.08 7.29
CA GLY A 460 -20.08 -19.78 7.35
C GLY A 460 -19.94 -21.28 7.54
N LEU A 461 -18.91 -21.91 6.95
CA LEU A 461 -18.61 -23.32 7.16
C LEU A 461 -18.05 -23.58 8.56
N LEU A 462 -16.98 -22.89 8.96
CA LEU A 462 -16.30 -23.12 10.25
C LEU A 462 -17.23 -22.89 11.44
N PHE A 463 -17.93 -21.75 11.44
CA PHE A 463 -18.79 -21.34 12.56
C PHE A 463 -20.22 -21.89 12.46
N GLY A 464 -20.65 -22.34 11.27
CA GLY A 464 -21.88 -23.10 11.09
C GLY A 464 -21.76 -24.59 11.43
N LEU A 465 -20.55 -25.17 11.35
CA LEU A 465 -20.31 -26.58 11.68
C LEU A 465 -20.42 -26.85 13.19
N ALA A 466 -20.00 -25.89 14.02
CA ALA A 466 -20.04 -26.01 15.48
C ALA A 466 -21.46 -26.32 16.04
N PRO A 467 -22.53 -25.58 15.71
CA PRO A 467 -23.89 -25.95 16.09
C PRO A 467 -24.40 -27.22 15.39
N ALA A 468 -23.97 -27.50 14.16
CA ALA A 468 -24.43 -28.66 13.39
C ALA A 468 -23.94 -29.99 13.97
N LEU A 469 -22.71 -30.03 14.50
CA LEU A 469 -22.15 -31.20 15.17
C LEU A 469 -22.79 -31.43 16.55
N GLY A 470 -23.03 -30.35 17.32
CA GLY A 470 -23.70 -30.44 18.62
C GLY A 470 -25.15 -30.94 18.55
N ALA A 471 -25.84 -30.78 17.42
CA ALA A 471 -27.19 -31.29 17.20
C ALA A 471 -27.24 -32.79 16.82
N GLY A 472 -26.10 -33.40 16.47
CA GLY A 472 -26.02 -34.80 16.02
C GLY A 472 -26.02 -35.85 17.14
N GLU A 473 -25.67 -35.46 18.37
CA GLU A 473 -25.58 -36.33 19.56
C GLU A 473 -26.90 -36.43 20.35
N ILE A 474 -28.03 -36.01 19.76
CA ILE A 474 -29.32 -36.04 20.44
C ILE A 474 -29.83 -37.48 20.48
N ASP A 475 -29.71 -38.09 21.66
CA ASP A 475 -30.23 -39.42 21.96
C ASP A 475 -31.77 -39.39 21.96
N LEU A 476 -32.38 -40.03 20.96
CA LEU A 476 -33.82 -40.04 20.68
C LEU A 476 -34.62 -40.62 21.85
N ALA A 477 -34.05 -41.58 22.59
CA ALA A 477 -34.70 -42.23 23.72
C ALA A 477 -34.76 -41.34 24.98
N ARG A 478 -33.79 -40.43 25.15
CA ARG A 478 -33.68 -39.54 26.31
C ARG A 478 -34.50 -38.26 26.13
N SER A 479 -34.55 -37.75 24.91
CA SER A 479 -35.20 -36.48 24.56
C SER A 479 -36.74 -36.49 24.62
N LEU A 480 -37.37 -37.67 24.56
CA LEU A 480 -38.82 -37.82 24.70
C LEU A 480 -39.28 -37.97 26.16
N LYS A 481 -38.38 -38.30 27.09
CA LYS A 481 -38.69 -38.50 28.52
C LYS A 481 -38.42 -37.27 29.40
N GLU A 482 -37.54 -36.37 28.99
CA GLU A 482 -37.08 -35.26 29.84
C GLU A 482 -37.47 -33.88 29.25
N VAL A 483 -38.62 -33.35 29.68
CA VAL A 483 -39.14 -32.04 29.27
C VAL A 483 -38.38 -30.85 29.89
N ARG A 484 -37.33 -31.05 30.71
CA ARG A 484 -36.81 -29.93 31.53
C ARG A 484 -35.32 -29.86 31.88
N GLN A 485 -34.41 -30.58 31.23
CA GLN A 485 -32.97 -30.36 31.47
C GLN A 485 -32.28 -29.60 30.33
N THR A 486 -31.77 -28.43 30.72
CA THR A 486 -30.86 -27.55 30.01
C THR A 486 -29.58 -28.28 29.60
N SER A 487 -29.26 -28.32 28.30
CA SER A 487 -27.93 -28.49 27.68
C SER A 487 -26.91 -29.43 28.38
N SER A 488 -26.48 -30.49 27.68
CA SER A 488 -25.38 -31.39 28.09
C SER A 488 -24.14 -30.66 28.67
N PRO A 489 -23.47 -31.22 29.71
CA PRO A 489 -22.25 -30.65 30.30
C PRO A 489 -21.15 -30.34 29.28
N ALA A 490 -21.02 -31.16 28.23
CA ALA A 490 -20.06 -30.94 27.14
C ALA A 490 -20.40 -29.67 26.35
N SER A 491 -21.67 -29.50 25.95
CA SER A 491 -22.17 -28.31 25.25
C SER A 491 -21.95 -27.03 26.06
N ARG A 492 -22.13 -27.09 27.39
CA ARG A 492 -21.82 -25.99 28.32
C ARG A 492 -20.32 -25.64 28.32
N ARG A 493 -19.43 -26.64 28.33
CA ARG A 493 -17.97 -26.44 28.30
C ARG A 493 -17.50 -25.76 27.01
N HIS A 494 -17.98 -26.20 25.85
CA HIS A 494 -17.63 -25.57 24.56
C HIS A 494 -18.10 -24.10 24.48
N ARG A 495 -19.31 -23.81 24.97
CA ARG A 495 -19.83 -22.44 25.04
C ARG A 495 -19.03 -21.56 26.00
N HIS A 496 -18.67 -22.06 27.17
CA HIS A 496 -17.85 -21.30 28.12
C HIS A 496 -16.46 -21.00 27.57
N VAL A 497 -15.81 -21.96 26.90
CA VAL A 497 -14.52 -21.71 26.24
C VAL A 497 -14.65 -20.65 25.15
N LEU A 498 -15.69 -20.73 24.31
CA LEU A 498 -15.94 -19.76 23.24
C LEU A 498 -16.17 -18.35 23.78
N VAL A 499 -17.01 -18.21 24.81
CA VAL A 499 -17.31 -16.91 25.44
C VAL A 499 -16.08 -16.35 26.16
N SER A 500 -15.32 -17.17 26.89
CA SER A 500 -14.09 -16.71 27.56
C SER A 500 -13.03 -16.28 26.54
N ALA A 501 -12.87 -17.02 25.44
CA ALA A 501 -11.96 -16.65 24.35
C ALA A 501 -12.40 -15.35 23.66
N GLU A 502 -13.70 -15.16 23.44
CA GLU A 502 -14.26 -13.93 22.88
C GLU A 502 -14.01 -12.71 23.79
N VAL A 503 -14.27 -12.85 25.10
CA VAL A 503 -14.00 -11.80 26.08
C VAL A 503 -12.52 -11.46 26.14
N ALA A 504 -11.64 -12.47 26.15
CA ALA A 504 -10.19 -12.28 26.13
C ALA A 504 -9.72 -11.55 24.86
N LEU A 505 -10.20 -11.96 23.68
CA LEU A 505 -9.91 -11.29 22.41
C LEU A 505 -10.43 -9.85 22.39
N GLY A 506 -11.61 -9.60 22.95
CA GLY A 506 -12.17 -8.26 23.12
C GLY A 506 -11.27 -7.36 23.98
N PHE A 507 -10.76 -7.85 25.10
CA PHE A 507 -9.79 -7.11 25.93
C PHE A 507 -8.49 -6.82 25.19
N ILE A 508 -7.93 -7.80 24.47
CA ILE A 508 -6.70 -7.61 23.68
C ILE A 508 -6.88 -6.48 22.65
N LEU A 509 -8.00 -6.48 21.91
CA LEU A 509 -8.30 -5.45 20.93
C LEU A 509 -8.55 -4.08 21.58
N LEU A 510 -9.26 -4.03 22.71
CA LEU A 510 -9.53 -2.79 23.42
C LEU A 510 -8.25 -2.16 23.97
N ILE A 511 -7.37 -2.97 24.55
CA ILE A 511 -6.05 -2.52 25.04
C ILE A 511 -5.19 -2.04 23.86
N GLY A 512 -5.13 -2.81 22.76
CA GLY A 512 -4.38 -2.44 21.57
C GLY A 512 -4.86 -1.12 20.94
N ALA A 513 -6.18 -0.96 20.78
CA ALA A 513 -6.77 0.28 20.29
C ALA A 513 -6.52 1.47 21.23
N GLY A 514 -6.63 1.26 22.54
CA GLY A 514 -6.33 2.27 23.56
C GLY A 514 -4.88 2.75 23.51
N LEU A 515 -3.92 1.80 23.44
CA LEU A 515 -2.49 2.10 23.30
C LEU A 515 -2.17 2.83 21.99
N MET A 516 -2.80 2.44 20.89
CA MET A 516 -2.61 3.09 19.59
C MET A 516 -3.13 4.53 19.61
N LEU A 517 -4.32 4.76 20.18
CA LEU A 517 -4.87 6.11 20.33
C LEU A 517 -4.00 6.96 21.26
N GLN A 518 -3.48 6.37 22.35
CA GLN A 518 -2.55 7.05 23.25
C GLN A 518 -1.24 7.41 22.54
N THR A 519 -0.69 6.49 21.72
CA THR A 519 0.53 6.71 20.93
C THR A 519 0.31 7.82 19.91
N PHE A 520 -0.81 7.80 19.19
CA PHE A 520 -1.16 8.85 18.23
C PHE A 520 -1.33 10.21 18.91
N ARG A 521 -1.98 10.26 20.07
CA ARG A 521 -2.09 11.49 20.88
C ARG A 521 -0.73 12.02 21.33
N LYS A 522 0.16 11.14 21.80
CA LYS A 522 1.53 11.51 22.16
C LYS A 522 2.29 12.06 20.95
N LEU A 523 2.15 11.43 19.78
CA LEU A 523 2.78 11.88 18.54
C LEU A 523 2.32 13.28 18.13
N LEU A 524 1.02 13.57 18.24
CA LEU A 524 0.45 14.90 17.98
C LEU A 524 0.90 15.98 18.98
N GLN A 525 1.43 15.58 20.14
CA GLN A 525 1.91 16.48 21.19
C GLN A 525 3.44 16.60 21.20
N VAL A 526 4.15 15.91 20.31
CA VAL A 526 5.60 16.05 20.17
C VAL A 526 5.86 17.50 19.74
N ASN A 527 6.64 18.21 20.55
CA ASN A 527 7.12 19.53 20.17
C ASN A 527 8.17 19.36 19.06
N PRO A 528 7.94 19.91 17.85
CA PRO A 528 8.88 19.79 16.74
C PRO A 528 10.13 20.67 16.89
N GLY A 529 10.27 21.43 17.98
CA GLY A 529 11.39 22.36 18.21
C GLY A 529 11.16 23.76 17.64
N PHE A 530 10.03 24.01 16.99
CA PHE A 530 9.62 25.29 16.40
C PHE A 530 8.10 25.50 16.52
N VAL A 531 7.62 26.72 16.25
CA VAL A 531 6.20 27.08 16.33
C VAL A 531 5.61 27.18 14.91
N PRO A 532 4.77 26.23 14.48
CA PRO A 532 4.17 26.27 13.13
C PRO A 532 2.96 27.22 13.02
N ALA A 533 2.39 27.66 14.14
CA ALA A 533 1.21 28.52 14.15
C ALA A 533 1.57 29.95 13.69
N ASN A 534 0.72 30.55 12.85
CA ASN A 534 0.88 31.92 12.31
C ASN A 534 2.15 32.14 11.46
N VAL A 535 2.77 31.08 10.96
CA VAL A 535 3.92 31.17 10.03
C VAL A 535 3.45 31.00 8.60
N LEU A 536 3.66 32.01 7.75
CA LEU A 536 3.46 31.91 6.30
C LEU A 536 4.78 31.60 5.62
N THR A 537 4.83 30.52 4.84
CA THR A 537 6.03 30.14 4.08
C THR A 537 5.78 30.18 2.58
N PHE A 538 6.82 30.53 1.84
CA PHE A 538 6.85 30.47 0.38
C PHE A 538 8.30 30.29 -0.07
N ARG A 539 8.49 29.92 -1.34
CA ARG A 539 9.83 29.70 -1.90
C ARG A 539 10.18 30.79 -2.89
N VAL A 540 11.45 31.14 -2.91
CA VAL A 540 12.01 32.12 -3.84
C VAL A 540 13.07 31.43 -4.67
N SER A 541 12.91 31.46 -5.99
CA SER A 541 13.96 31.01 -6.91
C SER A 541 14.91 32.17 -7.17
N VAL A 542 16.21 31.93 -6.94
CA VAL A 542 17.29 32.88 -7.23
C VAL A 542 18.03 32.35 -8.46
N PRO A 543 17.80 32.87 -9.69
CA PRO A 543 18.41 32.34 -10.89
C PRO A 543 19.93 32.56 -10.89
N TRP A 544 20.69 31.47 -10.97
CA TRP A 544 22.16 31.47 -10.90
C TRP A 544 22.84 32.35 -11.97
N GLU A 545 22.19 32.62 -13.09
CA GLU A 545 22.74 33.46 -14.17
C GLU A 545 22.68 34.96 -13.88
N LYS A 546 21.64 35.37 -13.15
CA LYS A 546 21.48 36.76 -12.72
C LYS A 546 22.27 37.02 -11.45
N TYR A 547 22.42 35.99 -10.61
CA TYR A 547 23.11 36.04 -9.34
C TYR A 547 24.22 34.99 -9.32
N ASN A 548 25.19 35.14 -10.23
CA ASN A 548 26.36 34.26 -10.32
C ASN A 548 27.39 34.53 -9.21
N ASN A 549 27.21 35.64 -8.49
CA ASN A 549 27.96 36.03 -7.31
C ASN A 549 27.10 35.84 -6.06
N SER A 550 27.56 35.01 -5.13
CA SER A 550 26.88 34.74 -3.86
C SER A 550 26.58 36.02 -3.07
N ALA A 551 27.43 37.05 -3.15
CA ALA A 551 27.21 38.33 -2.47
C ALA A 551 25.96 39.05 -3.01
N GLU A 552 25.73 39.03 -4.33
CA GLU A 552 24.56 39.68 -4.94
C GLU A 552 23.25 38.93 -4.61
N ALA A 553 23.31 37.60 -4.57
CA ALA A 553 22.19 36.76 -4.13
C ALA A 553 21.81 37.08 -2.68
N VAL A 554 22.80 37.14 -1.78
CA VAL A 554 22.60 37.49 -0.37
C VAL A 554 22.03 38.90 -0.24
N GLN A 555 22.55 39.89 -0.95
CA GLN A 555 22.00 41.25 -0.95
C GLN A 555 20.56 41.34 -1.46
N PHE A 556 20.18 40.52 -2.44
CA PHE A 556 18.80 40.42 -2.89
C PHE A 556 17.90 39.84 -1.80
N LEU A 557 18.30 38.73 -1.17
CA LEU A 557 17.55 38.09 -0.09
C LEU A 557 17.40 39.03 1.12
N ARG A 558 18.42 39.81 1.45
CA ARG A 558 18.37 40.85 2.49
C ARG A 558 17.32 41.92 2.20
N ARG A 559 17.37 42.53 1.01
CA ARG A 559 16.35 43.51 0.60
C ARG A 559 14.95 42.92 0.59
N LEU A 560 14.81 41.66 0.21
CA LEU A 560 13.52 40.97 0.28
C LEU A 560 13.04 40.82 1.73
N LYS A 561 13.93 40.36 2.64
CA LYS A 561 13.64 40.24 4.07
C LYS A 561 13.19 41.59 4.65
N ASP A 562 13.94 42.65 4.41
CA ASP A 562 13.66 43.99 4.97
C ASP A 562 12.31 44.55 4.46
N ASN A 563 12.01 44.37 3.18
CA ASN A 563 10.74 44.80 2.61
C ASN A 563 9.54 44.02 3.19
N LEU A 564 9.71 42.73 3.47
CA LEU A 564 8.66 41.91 4.09
C LEU A 564 8.48 42.28 5.56
N ALA A 565 9.56 42.54 6.28
CA ALA A 565 9.52 42.98 7.68
C ALA A 565 8.82 44.34 7.84
N GLY A 566 8.86 45.19 6.80
CA GLY A 566 8.14 46.47 6.78
C GLY A 566 6.62 46.37 6.56
N LEU A 567 6.07 45.18 6.28
CA LEU A 567 4.63 45.01 6.04
C LEU A 567 3.84 45.01 7.36
N PRO A 568 2.66 45.68 7.42
CA PRO A 568 1.80 45.63 8.60
C PRO A 568 1.40 44.20 8.97
N GLY A 569 1.57 43.82 10.25
CA GLY A 569 1.21 42.50 10.76
C GLY A 569 2.29 41.42 10.63
N VAL A 570 3.46 41.76 10.07
CA VAL A 570 4.63 40.87 10.08
C VAL A 570 5.43 41.11 11.37
N GLU A 571 5.59 40.05 12.18
CA GLU A 571 6.36 40.12 13.44
C GLU A 571 7.86 39.86 13.22
N ALA A 572 8.19 38.84 12.41
CA ALA A 572 9.56 38.46 12.09
C ALA A 572 9.64 37.83 10.69
N VAL A 573 10.81 37.91 10.06
CA VAL A 573 11.07 37.32 8.74
C VAL A 573 12.38 36.54 8.76
N GLY A 574 12.28 35.24 8.48
CA GLY A 574 13.42 34.34 8.30
C GLY A 574 13.60 33.92 6.85
N ILE A 575 14.85 33.66 6.47
CA ILE A 575 15.19 33.05 5.19
C ILE A 575 16.06 31.83 5.47
N VAL A 576 15.69 30.70 4.87
CA VAL A 576 16.40 29.43 4.97
C VAL A 576 16.43 28.72 3.62
N SER A 577 17.48 27.96 3.34
CA SER A 577 17.57 27.14 2.12
C SER A 577 16.49 26.05 2.06
N HIS A 578 16.14 25.44 3.20
CA HIS A 578 15.12 24.40 3.33
C HIS A 578 14.37 24.53 4.66
N LEU A 579 13.05 24.29 4.67
CA LEU A 579 12.27 24.27 5.92
C LEU A 579 12.51 22.98 6.71
N PRO A 580 12.36 22.99 8.05
CA PRO A 580 12.42 21.78 8.86
C PRO A 580 11.38 20.77 8.37
N PHE A 581 11.76 19.49 8.30
CA PHE A 581 10.90 18.40 7.81
C PHE A 581 10.35 18.57 6.38
N ASP A 582 10.94 19.44 5.55
CA ASP A 582 10.58 19.54 4.13
C ASP A 582 10.96 18.23 3.40
N ASP A 583 9.96 17.42 3.08
CA ASP A 583 10.11 16.16 2.33
C ASP A 583 10.07 16.35 0.82
N THR A 584 9.83 17.58 0.35
CA THR A 584 9.49 17.82 -1.05
C THR A 584 10.69 18.16 -1.92
N LEU A 585 11.82 18.54 -1.32
CA LEU A 585 13.08 18.80 -2.04
C LEU A 585 14.26 18.16 -1.29
N PRO A 586 15.32 17.74 -2.01
CA PRO A 586 16.46 17.05 -1.42
C PRO A 586 17.25 17.97 -0.51
N ASN A 587 17.55 17.45 0.68
CA ASN A 587 18.50 18.04 1.62
C ASN A 587 19.93 17.75 1.19
N TRP A 588 20.86 18.61 1.61
CA TRP A 588 22.29 18.44 1.34
C TRP A 588 22.93 17.72 2.51
N TYR A 589 23.35 16.48 2.29
CA TYR A 589 24.08 15.72 3.29
C TYR A 589 25.58 15.92 3.09
N SER A 590 26.28 16.22 4.18
CA SER A 590 27.74 16.32 4.18
C SER A 590 28.31 15.65 5.42
N PHE A 591 29.59 15.32 5.33
CA PHE A 591 30.33 14.74 6.43
C PHE A 591 31.13 15.82 7.15
N PHE A 592 31.10 15.77 8.48
CA PHE A 592 31.73 16.73 9.38
C PHE A 592 32.64 16.01 10.36
N TRP A 593 33.61 16.74 10.92
CA TRP A 593 34.45 16.24 12.01
C TRP A 593 34.98 17.36 12.89
N PRO A 594 35.15 17.12 14.20
CA PRO A 594 35.68 18.12 15.12
C PRO A 594 37.18 18.35 14.92
N GLU A 595 37.63 19.54 15.30
CA GLU A 595 39.06 19.84 15.33
C GLU A 595 39.83 18.87 16.23
N GLY A 596 40.96 18.38 15.72
CA GLY A 596 41.79 17.41 16.43
C GLY A 596 41.30 15.96 16.33
N ALA A 597 40.22 15.69 15.57
CA ALA A 597 39.76 14.33 15.32
C ALA A 597 40.89 13.49 14.67
N PRO A 598 41.19 12.30 15.24
CA PRO A 598 42.03 11.29 14.60
C PRO A 598 41.57 11.02 13.17
N ARG A 599 42.49 10.66 12.25
CA ARG A 599 42.13 10.44 10.83
C ARG A 599 41.02 9.40 10.67
N ASP A 600 41.03 8.37 11.51
CA ASP A 600 40.03 7.31 11.60
C ASP A 600 38.63 7.79 12.04
N GLN A 601 38.53 9.01 12.57
CA GLN A 601 37.29 9.63 13.05
C GLN A 601 36.88 10.86 12.22
N GLN A 602 37.63 11.18 11.16
CA GLN A 602 37.27 12.24 10.23
C GLN A 602 36.15 11.77 9.30
N ASN A 603 35.25 12.67 8.92
CA ASN A 603 34.08 12.37 8.08
C ASN A 603 33.10 11.34 8.67
N THR A 604 32.99 11.25 9.99
CA THR A 604 32.12 10.26 10.64
C THR A 604 30.74 10.78 11.01
N ILE A 605 30.59 12.10 11.12
CA ILE A 605 29.33 12.75 11.48
C ILE A 605 28.65 13.16 10.19
N MET A 606 27.56 12.49 9.83
CA MET A 606 26.73 12.90 8.69
C MET A 606 25.61 13.78 9.20
N ALA A 607 25.51 15.01 8.69
CA ALA A 607 24.41 15.89 9.03
C ALA A 607 23.88 16.60 7.79
N ASP A 608 22.61 17.00 7.86
CA ASP A 608 22.03 17.94 6.91
C ASP A 608 22.50 19.36 7.27
N HIS A 609 22.91 20.14 6.28
CA HIS A 609 23.31 21.53 6.51
C HIS A 609 22.37 22.50 5.81
N ARG A 610 22.10 23.61 6.49
CA ARG A 610 21.16 24.64 6.04
C ARG A 610 21.82 25.99 6.08
N SER A 611 21.56 26.79 5.06
CA SER A 611 21.98 28.19 5.03
C SER A 611 20.80 29.04 5.47
N ILE A 612 21.03 29.93 6.44
CA ILE A 612 20.04 30.86 6.96
C ILE A 612 20.57 32.28 6.89
N LEU A 613 19.66 33.25 6.85
CA LEU A 613 19.98 34.62 7.24
C LEU A 613 19.68 34.83 8.74
N PRO A 614 20.37 35.79 9.41
CA PRO A 614 20.06 36.21 10.77
C PRO A 614 18.55 36.39 11.00
N GLY A 615 18.04 35.95 12.16
CA GLY A 615 16.62 36.08 12.53
C GLY A 615 15.71 34.92 12.06
N TYR A 616 16.27 33.89 11.42
CA TYR A 616 15.50 32.70 11.06
C TYR A 616 14.94 31.97 12.28
N PHE A 617 15.75 31.73 13.32
CA PHE A 617 15.30 31.01 14.51
C PHE A 617 14.21 31.77 15.27
N GLU A 618 14.33 33.10 15.35
CA GLU A 618 13.28 33.97 15.89
C GLU A 618 11.97 33.84 15.10
N SER A 619 12.04 33.91 13.76
CA SER A 619 10.85 33.79 12.90
C SER A 619 10.14 32.43 13.01
N MET A 620 10.88 31.39 13.35
CA MET A 620 10.35 30.03 13.56
C MET A 620 10.01 29.75 15.03
N GLY A 621 10.26 30.69 15.95
CA GLY A 621 10.07 30.50 17.39
C GLY A 621 10.96 29.40 17.98
N VAL A 622 12.12 29.14 17.39
CA VAL A 622 13.10 28.16 17.89
C VAL A 622 13.87 28.76 19.05
N THR A 623 13.94 28.03 20.16
CA THR A 623 14.72 28.44 21.34
C THR A 623 16.08 27.76 21.33
N LEU A 624 17.16 28.53 21.25
CA LEU A 624 18.52 28.03 21.31
C LEU A 624 18.82 27.46 22.72
N LEU A 625 19.48 26.30 22.78
CA LEU A 625 19.86 25.66 24.04
C LEU A 625 21.04 26.36 24.72
N SER A 626 21.97 26.89 23.92
CA SER A 626 23.12 27.68 24.37
C SER A 626 23.69 28.48 23.22
N GLY A 627 24.35 29.61 23.49
CA GLY A 627 24.96 30.46 22.46
C GLY A 627 24.06 31.62 22.00
N ARG A 628 24.22 32.02 20.73
CA ARG A 628 23.47 33.12 20.10
C ARG A 628 23.14 32.81 18.64
N ASP A 629 22.12 33.47 18.09
CA ASP A 629 21.87 33.44 16.63
C ASP A 629 23.00 34.16 15.87
N PHE A 630 23.07 33.93 14.56
CA PHE A 630 23.88 34.74 13.66
C PHE A 630 23.38 36.19 13.68
N ASP A 631 24.32 37.11 13.56
CA ASP A 631 24.03 38.54 13.45
C ASP A 631 24.59 39.12 12.14
N GLU A 632 24.31 40.40 11.92
CA GLU A 632 24.74 41.09 10.71
C GLU A 632 26.27 41.27 10.62
N HIS A 633 26.92 41.40 11.77
CA HIS A 633 28.36 41.57 11.85
C HIS A 633 29.09 40.30 11.43
N ASP A 634 28.56 39.12 11.77
CA ASP A 634 29.10 37.83 11.35
C ASP A 634 29.18 37.70 9.84
N VAL A 635 28.14 38.17 9.14
CA VAL A 635 28.06 38.12 7.67
C VAL A 635 28.97 39.16 7.04
N GLU A 636 29.02 40.38 7.58
CA GLU A 636 29.89 41.46 7.08
C GLU A 636 31.38 41.13 7.23
N GLN A 637 31.77 40.52 8.34
CA GLN A 637 33.16 40.09 8.59
C GLN A 637 33.49 38.74 7.94
N ASN A 638 32.51 38.08 7.33
CA ASN A 638 32.63 36.75 6.73
C ASN A 638 33.21 35.72 7.73
N PHE A 639 32.71 35.72 8.97
CA PHE A 639 33.09 34.72 9.95
C PHE A 639 32.53 33.35 9.57
N HIS A 640 33.37 32.33 9.62
CA HIS A 640 32.95 30.94 9.45
C HIS A 640 32.34 30.44 10.76
N LEU A 641 31.03 30.64 10.92
CA LEU A 641 30.27 30.21 12.08
C LEU A 641 29.24 29.16 11.71
N VAL A 642 28.98 28.24 12.65
CA VAL A 642 27.92 27.24 12.53
C VAL A 642 27.06 27.20 13.78
N ILE A 643 25.81 26.84 13.59
CA ILE A 643 24.87 26.46 14.64
C ILE A 643 24.57 24.98 14.41
N ILE A 644 24.75 24.17 15.44
CA ILE A 644 24.59 22.71 15.39
C ILE A 644 23.44 22.28 16.29
N ASP A 645 22.84 21.13 16.01
CA ASP A 645 21.87 20.52 16.92
C ASP A 645 22.57 19.81 18.09
N ASP A 646 21.78 19.41 19.09
CA ASP A 646 22.24 18.69 20.27
C ASP A 646 22.89 17.34 19.93
N THR A 647 22.46 16.72 18.83
CA THR A 647 22.90 15.41 18.37
C THR A 647 24.29 15.49 17.77
N VAL A 648 24.56 16.46 16.89
CA VAL A 648 25.89 16.76 16.36
C VAL A 648 26.82 17.22 17.48
N ALA A 649 26.33 18.02 18.43
CA ALA A 649 27.13 18.45 19.58
C ALA A 649 27.59 17.24 20.43
N GLU A 650 26.69 16.31 20.74
CA GLU A 650 27.01 15.12 21.54
C GLU A 650 27.86 14.11 20.75
N GLN A 651 27.69 13.98 19.43
CA GLN A 651 28.54 13.13 18.60
C GLN A 651 29.96 13.69 18.46
N ALA A 652 30.10 14.99 18.23
CA ALA A 652 31.39 15.64 18.03
C ALA A 652 32.16 15.83 19.34
N TRP A 653 31.46 16.14 20.44
CA TRP A 653 32.07 16.41 21.74
C TRP A 653 31.25 15.84 22.91
N PRO A 654 31.22 14.50 23.07
CA PRO A 654 30.40 13.83 24.10
C PRO A 654 30.65 14.39 25.51
N GLY A 655 29.58 14.86 26.17
CA GLY A 655 29.65 15.39 27.53
C GLY A 655 30.46 16.69 27.72
N GLN A 656 30.78 17.42 26.64
CA GLN A 656 31.52 18.69 26.69
C GLN A 656 30.72 19.85 26.09
N GLN A 657 31.07 21.09 26.45
CA GLN A 657 30.49 22.28 25.82
C GLN A 657 30.98 22.42 24.37
N ALA A 658 30.05 22.47 23.41
CA ALA A 658 30.37 22.58 21.98
C ALA A 658 30.58 24.03 21.50
N VAL A 659 29.95 25.01 22.16
CA VAL A 659 30.10 26.44 21.80
C VAL A 659 31.57 26.86 21.91
N GLY A 660 32.08 27.52 20.86
CA GLY A 660 33.46 27.98 20.73
C GLY A 660 34.42 26.95 20.10
N LYS A 661 33.99 25.70 19.93
CA LYS A 661 34.79 24.66 19.26
C LYS A 661 34.64 24.72 17.75
N ARG A 662 35.58 24.11 17.03
CA ARG A 662 35.61 24.16 15.56
C ARG A 662 35.25 22.83 14.92
N LEU A 663 34.41 22.90 13.91
CA LEU A 663 33.98 21.80 13.06
C LEU A 663 34.50 22.04 11.64
N ASN A 664 34.97 20.99 10.99
CA ASN A 664 35.30 21.05 9.57
C ASN A 664 34.04 20.87 8.74
N ILE A 665 33.78 21.79 7.82
CA ILE A 665 32.53 21.83 7.03
C ILE A 665 32.73 21.63 5.51
N GLU A 666 33.98 21.48 5.05
CA GLU A 666 34.29 21.17 3.65
C GLU A 666 35.05 19.85 3.59
N SER A 667 34.37 18.79 3.16
CA SER A 667 35.03 17.53 2.90
C SER A 667 35.82 17.62 1.57
N GLY A 668 37.04 17.08 1.55
CA GLY A 668 37.83 16.90 0.32
C GLY A 668 38.69 18.07 -0.16
N ASN A 669 38.66 19.25 0.47
CA ASN A 669 39.54 20.37 0.13
C ASN A 669 40.76 20.45 1.09
N PRO A 670 42.01 20.43 0.59
CA PRO A 670 43.20 20.63 1.44
C PRO A 670 43.29 22.02 2.08
N HIS A 671 42.47 22.98 1.66
CA HIS A 671 42.26 24.28 2.31
C HIS A 671 40.99 24.27 3.18
N SER A 672 40.86 23.28 4.05
CA SER A 672 39.63 23.02 4.79
C SER A 672 39.16 24.23 5.61
N VAL A 673 37.92 24.68 5.37
CA VAL A 673 37.29 25.77 6.13
C VAL A 673 36.82 25.24 7.48
N TRP A 674 37.44 25.74 8.54
CA TRP A 674 37.03 25.47 9.91
C TRP A 674 35.98 26.49 10.33
N SER A 675 34.81 26.00 10.77
CA SER A 675 33.77 26.86 11.31
C SER A 675 33.66 26.71 12.83
N SER A 676 33.53 27.83 13.53
CA SER A 676 33.34 27.84 14.97
C SER A 676 31.85 27.69 15.33
N THR A 677 31.55 26.76 16.23
CA THR A 677 30.21 26.59 16.78
C THR A 677 29.84 27.78 17.64
N CYS A 678 28.83 28.54 17.23
CA CYS A 678 28.36 29.71 17.98
C CYS A 678 27.11 29.42 18.83
N SER A 679 26.35 28.37 18.49
CA SER A 679 25.12 28.01 19.20
C SER A 679 24.75 26.54 19.06
N ILE A 680 23.91 26.06 19.98
CA ILE A 680 23.29 24.74 19.93
C ILE A 680 21.76 24.89 19.85
N THR A 681 21.12 24.16 18.93
CA THR A 681 19.64 24.07 18.80
C THR A 681 19.12 22.74 19.37
N PRO A 682 17.83 22.67 19.76
CA PRO A 682 17.18 21.44 20.21
C PRO A 682 17.04 20.38 19.12
#